data_AF-A0A265Q9Y8-F1
#
_entry.id   AF-A0A265Q9Y8-F1
#
_cell.length_a   1.000
_cell.length_b   1.000
_cell.length_c   1.000
_cell.angle_alpha   90.00
_cell.angle_beta   90.00
_cell.angle_gamma   90.00
#
_symmetry.space_group_name_H-M   'P 1'
#
loop_
_entity.id
_entity.type
_entity.pdbx_description
1 polymer ?
#
loop_
_entity_poly.entity_id
_entity_poly.type
_entity_poly.pdbx_seq_one_letter_code
_entity_poly.pdbx_strand_id
1 'polypeptide(L)'
;MAIIANPASAPELIADDFTKNISYWNGSSELLLEDASLTDVLEYNINGGPWKTNTTWTSDKVTDLIKNGNPRINVRHKAKADTLPSLTKTISFTGNLTFENVKLNVVEGKIEGTTTAMQYSIDSTDGLNGTWIDAKASTTTISFTQGMKVYIREKSKPLNWHELSSGIGVEAAITTGDIAYSIVEGSITNKSSSQILEYRIGTEPWKSIDRSKTVYGVEFKAGTLQIRAKGTESTLPSSVISVTIKAKASAPQLKYDDTKYTIEKIGSSEGVSYEYSINGGSWISGNTNTQFEGGNVVLVRLKATDELLPSLEQKITFTHNLDLGNVILNVGKSQLENTSTSMEYSIDSTNGEDGLWFQCTATTTKIDLKPEAIVYVREKAKPRNSLKLRKDMDPIKKKDFINGNVIVNSNLDYNLQKRTISINGVDAGNKEALQNIVNDLQYRIDNDNWINVDYVTLVNGETILAFNVNFVAGNLAFRLKGDENTLPSDSILKYTIKAPISAPNVSVGFDLAKYRNSINGTITNLEYSFGPNGPWIDGVHLDSEDLAGNVYVRTKANKNTLPSLVKTLEFTPVLNLKTINLSTHIKPLELNGTTTQMEYRINGAEWKPCSEGNTQLKRMDDSDLNDLSVVNKIEIRDSKQHGNTIIVYP
;
A
#
# COMPACT_ATOMS: atom_id res chain seq x y z
N MET A 1 128.01 -37.59 0.31
CA MET A 1 126.55 -37.50 0.57
C MET A 1 126.29 -36.12 1.15
N ALA A 2 125.50 -35.28 0.49
CA ALA A 2 125.07 -34.01 1.07
C ALA A 2 123.93 -34.29 2.06
N ILE A 3 124.08 -33.83 3.30
CA ILE A 3 123.00 -33.87 4.30
C ILE A 3 122.04 -32.76 3.91
N ILE A 4 120.89 -33.13 3.36
CA ILE A 4 119.83 -32.18 3.05
C ILE A 4 119.22 -31.71 4.38
N ALA A 5 119.30 -30.41 4.65
CA ALA A 5 118.76 -29.81 5.86
C ALA A 5 117.23 -29.95 5.90
N ASN A 6 116.67 -29.99 7.11
CA ASN A 6 115.21 -29.95 7.30
C ASN A 6 114.63 -28.68 6.63
N PRO A 7 113.40 -28.76 6.08
CA PRO A 7 112.72 -27.61 5.51
C PRO A 7 112.72 -26.38 6.43
N ALA A 8 112.95 -25.20 5.86
CA ALA A 8 112.81 -23.93 6.57
C ALA A 8 111.36 -23.72 7.04
N SER A 9 111.16 -22.81 8.00
CA SER A 9 109.83 -22.37 8.43
C SER A 9 109.02 -21.77 7.28
N ALA A 10 107.70 -21.79 7.42
CA ALA A 10 106.81 -21.21 6.42
C ALA A 10 107.01 -19.69 6.29
N PRO A 11 106.79 -19.11 5.09
CA PRO A 11 106.91 -17.67 4.89
C PRO A 11 105.89 -16.90 5.75
N GLU A 12 106.30 -15.72 6.23
CA GLU A 12 105.44 -14.78 6.94
C GLU A 12 104.61 -13.98 5.92
N LEU A 13 103.30 -14.25 5.90
CA LEU A 13 102.38 -13.69 4.92
C LEU A 13 101.22 -12.95 5.57
N ILE A 14 100.85 -11.83 4.97
CA ILE A 14 99.62 -11.08 5.23
C ILE A 14 98.79 -11.12 3.96
N ALA A 15 97.48 -11.25 4.08
CA ALA A 15 96.60 -11.32 2.92
C ALA A 15 95.42 -10.38 3.08
N ASP A 16 95.07 -9.69 2.00
CA ASP A 16 93.86 -8.89 1.88
C ASP A 16 92.81 -9.69 1.10
N ASP A 17 91.72 -10.05 1.78
CA ASP A 17 90.69 -10.91 1.20
C ASP A 17 89.80 -10.19 0.19
N PHE A 18 89.84 -8.87 0.02
CA PHE A 18 89.04 -8.22 -1.03
C PHE A 18 89.82 -8.14 -2.35
N THR A 19 91.02 -7.58 -2.29
CA THR A 19 91.93 -7.39 -3.42
C THR A 19 92.64 -8.66 -3.83
N LYS A 20 92.60 -9.70 -2.98
CA LYS A 20 93.37 -10.95 -3.12
C LYS A 20 94.87 -10.70 -3.14
N ASN A 21 95.33 -9.60 -2.56
CA ASN A 21 96.76 -9.35 -2.41
C ASN A 21 97.33 -10.24 -1.31
N ILE A 22 98.49 -10.81 -1.57
CA ILE A 22 99.29 -11.54 -0.60
C ILE A 22 100.60 -10.76 -0.49
N SER A 23 100.97 -10.41 0.73
CA SER A 23 102.22 -9.74 1.03
C SER A 23 103.13 -10.67 1.81
N TYR A 24 104.43 -10.59 1.56
CA TYR A 24 105.49 -11.32 2.23
C TYR A 24 106.41 -10.36 2.98
N TRP A 25 106.67 -10.65 4.25
CA TRP A 25 107.66 -9.92 5.03
C TRP A 25 109.04 -10.57 4.86
N ASN A 26 109.99 -9.86 4.25
CA ASN A 26 111.34 -10.38 4.00
C ASN A 26 112.33 -10.16 5.17
N GLY A 27 111.86 -9.64 6.31
CA GLY A 27 112.70 -9.20 7.43
C GLY A 27 112.99 -7.70 7.47
N SER A 28 112.70 -6.95 6.40
CA SER A 28 112.99 -5.51 6.28
C SER A 28 111.85 -4.69 5.67
N SER A 29 111.08 -5.28 4.75
CA SER A 29 109.95 -4.64 4.07
C SER A 29 108.87 -5.66 3.73
N GLU A 30 107.65 -5.17 3.58
CA GLU A 30 106.53 -5.92 3.05
C GLU A 30 106.53 -5.85 1.52
N LEU A 31 106.58 -6.99 0.84
CA LEU A 31 106.59 -7.10 -0.61
C LEU A 31 105.34 -7.86 -1.06
N LEU A 32 104.61 -7.35 -2.06
CA LEU A 32 103.51 -8.12 -2.65
C LEU A 32 104.06 -9.39 -3.31
N LEU A 33 103.29 -10.48 -3.31
CA LEU A 33 103.70 -11.75 -3.90
C LEU A 33 104.12 -11.57 -5.35
N GLU A 34 103.47 -10.69 -6.10
CA GLU A 34 103.80 -10.36 -7.49
C GLU A 34 105.09 -9.53 -7.69
N ASP A 35 105.80 -9.16 -6.63
CA ASP A 35 107.06 -8.43 -6.72
C ASP A 35 108.14 -9.27 -7.42
N ALA A 36 108.75 -8.72 -8.47
CA ALA A 36 109.72 -9.44 -9.31
C ALA A 36 110.92 -9.98 -8.52
N SER A 37 111.31 -9.35 -7.41
CA SER A 37 112.41 -9.82 -6.54
C SER A 37 112.13 -11.16 -5.87
N LEU A 38 110.86 -11.60 -5.84
CA LEU A 38 110.45 -12.85 -5.21
C LEU A 38 110.44 -14.06 -6.17
N THR A 39 110.80 -13.88 -7.45
CA THR A 39 110.72 -14.93 -8.50
C THR A 39 111.53 -16.19 -8.20
N ASP A 40 112.69 -16.01 -7.57
CA ASP A 40 113.55 -17.11 -7.13
C ASP A 40 113.49 -17.35 -5.61
N VAL A 41 112.55 -16.69 -4.93
CA VAL A 41 112.37 -16.76 -3.48
C VAL A 41 111.13 -17.59 -3.13
N LEU A 42 109.98 -17.27 -3.74
CA LEU A 42 108.69 -17.87 -3.41
C LEU A 42 108.07 -18.56 -4.63
N GLU A 43 107.34 -19.63 -4.35
CA GLU A 43 106.43 -20.26 -5.29
C GLU A 43 105.08 -20.48 -4.61
N TYR A 44 104.01 -20.53 -5.40
CA TYR A 44 102.66 -20.76 -4.90
C TYR A 44 101.92 -21.82 -5.70
N ASN A 45 100.88 -22.41 -5.12
CA ASN A 45 99.89 -23.14 -5.88
C ASN A 45 98.48 -22.79 -5.42
N ILE A 46 97.51 -23.09 -6.28
CA ILE A 46 96.08 -22.86 -6.03
C ILE A 46 95.43 -24.22 -5.83
N ASN A 47 94.76 -24.42 -4.69
CA ASN A 47 94.01 -25.63 -4.35
C ASN A 47 94.82 -26.94 -4.47
N GLY A 48 96.13 -26.91 -4.23
CA GLY A 48 97.00 -28.08 -4.33
C GLY A 48 97.39 -28.47 -5.76
N GLY A 49 97.15 -27.60 -6.74
CA GLY A 49 97.62 -27.75 -8.12
C GLY A 49 99.15 -27.60 -8.26
N PRO A 50 99.65 -27.47 -9.50
CA PRO A 50 101.09 -27.32 -9.74
C PRO A 50 101.63 -26.02 -9.12
N TRP A 51 102.87 -26.08 -8.64
CA TRP A 51 103.60 -24.91 -8.17
C TRP A 51 103.92 -23.97 -9.33
N LYS A 52 103.59 -22.69 -9.15
CA LYS A 52 103.79 -21.58 -10.07
C LYS A 52 104.75 -20.57 -9.48
N THR A 53 105.46 -19.85 -10.35
CA THR A 53 106.22 -18.67 -9.94
C THR A 53 105.29 -17.49 -9.69
N ASN A 54 105.72 -16.64 -8.79
CA ASN A 54 105.01 -15.45 -8.35
C ASN A 54 104.63 -14.46 -9.49
N THR A 55 105.37 -14.49 -10.62
CA THR A 55 105.12 -13.69 -11.84
C THR A 55 103.74 -13.90 -12.47
N THR A 56 103.04 -14.99 -12.14
CA THR A 56 101.69 -15.27 -12.64
C THR A 56 100.57 -14.87 -11.66
N TRP A 57 100.92 -14.36 -10.47
CA TRP A 57 99.94 -14.05 -9.43
C TRP A 57 99.00 -12.91 -9.84
N THR A 58 99.49 -11.88 -10.53
CA THR A 58 98.67 -10.74 -10.95
C THR A 58 97.52 -11.15 -11.88
N SER A 59 97.75 -12.12 -12.77
CA SER A 59 96.70 -12.65 -13.65
C SER A 59 95.83 -13.69 -12.95
N ASP A 60 96.40 -14.54 -12.10
CA ASP A 60 95.66 -15.55 -11.36
C ASP A 60 94.68 -14.92 -10.36
N LYS A 61 95.10 -13.90 -9.60
CA LYS A 61 94.31 -13.30 -8.51
C LYS A 61 93.01 -12.62 -8.95
N VAL A 62 92.92 -12.26 -10.23
CA VAL A 62 91.74 -11.63 -10.83
C VAL A 62 90.80 -12.62 -11.53
N THR A 63 91.19 -13.90 -11.67
CA THR A 63 90.31 -14.94 -12.22
C THR A 63 89.10 -15.15 -11.31
N ASP A 64 87.94 -15.52 -11.87
CA ASP A 64 86.73 -15.81 -11.08
C ASP A 64 86.96 -16.89 -10.03
N LEU A 65 87.80 -17.89 -10.34
CA LEU A 65 88.20 -18.95 -9.41
C LEU A 65 88.78 -18.38 -8.11
N ILE A 66 89.54 -17.29 -8.19
CA ILE A 66 90.21 -16.68 -7.03
C ILE A 66 89.42 -15.49 -6.50
N LYS A 67 89.02 -14.56 -7.36
CA LYS A 67 88.35 -13.32 -6.98
C LYS A 67 86.97 -13.58 -6.37
N ASN A 68 86.19 -14.45 -6.99
CA ASN A 68 84.79 -14.73 -6.64
C ASN A 68 84.61 -16.13 -6.03
N GLY A 69 85.66 -16.96 -6.00
CA GLY A 69 85.68 -18.29 -5.38
C GLY A 69 86.27 -18.31 -3.98
N ASN A 70 86.34 -19.52 -3.38
CA ASN A 70 86.96 -19.74 -2.06
C ASN A 70 88.29 -20.52 -2.20
N PRO A 71 89.32 -19.98 -2.87
CA PRO A 71 90.55 -20.71 -3.13
C PRO A 71 91.40 -20.84 -1.86
N ARG A 72 92.21 -21.90 -1.83
CA ARG A 72 93.33 -22.05 -0.90
C ARG A 72 94.63 -21.81 -1.65
N ILE A 73 95.36 -20.79 -1.25
CA ILE A 73 96.66 -20.43 -1.82
C ILE A 73 97.75 -20.95 -0.89
N ASN A 74 98.53 -21.88 -1.39
CA ASN A 74 99.68 -22.42 -0.67
C ASN A 74 100.92 -21.70 -1.16
N VAL A 75 101.71 -21.12 -0.25
CA VAL A 75 102.93 -20.38 -0.57
C VAL A 75 104.07 -20.94 0.27
N ARG A 76 105.25 -21.10 -0.34
CA ARG A 76 106.47 -21.56 0.34
C ARG A 76 107.71 -20.95 -0.30
N HIS A 77 108.83 -21.02 0.41
CA HIS A 77 110.13 -20.77 -0.19
C HIS A 77 110.44 -21.86 -1.21
N LYS A 78 110.83 -21.42 -2.42
CA LYS A 78 111.16 -22.29 -3.56
C LYS A 78 112.37 -23.17 -3.21
N ALA A 79 112.35 -24.41 -3.68
CA ALA A 79 113.50 -25.31 -3.55
C ALA A 79 114.69 -24.79 -4.35
N LYS A 80 115.91 -24.97 -3.84
CA LYS A 80 117.16 -24.71 -4.57
C LYS A 80 117.89 -26.03 -4.83
N ALA A 81 118.96 -26.00 -5.61
CA ALA A 81 119.73 -27.21 -5.97
C ALA A 81 120.20 -28.02 -4.75
N ASP A 82 120.38 -27.36 -3.60
CA ASP A 82 120.89 -27.91 -2.35
C ASP A 82 119.94 -27.76 -1.14
N THR A 83 118.74 -27.18 -1.31
CA THR A 83 117.77 -26.99 -0.21
C THR A 83 116.36 -27.43 -0.57
N LEU A 84 115.73 -28.17 0.36
CA LEU A 84 114.30 -28.47 0.28
C LEU A 84 113.47 -27.19 0.31
N PRO A 85 112.27 -27.19 -0.29
CA PRO A 85 111.35 -26.08 -0.13
C PRO A 85 110.93 -25.96 1.34
N SER A 86 110.55 -24.76 1.78
CA SER A 86 110.10 -24.57 3.17
C SER A 86 108.78 -25.29 3.45
N LEU A 87 108.40 -25.32 4.73
CA LEU A 87 107.02 -25.56 5.12
C LEU A 87 106.08 -24.58 4.40
N THR A 88 104.85 -25.01 4.14
CA THR A 88 103.85 -24.24 3.41
C THR A 88 103.04 -23.35 4.35
N LYS A 89 102.82 -22.10 3.96
CA LYS A 89 101.77 -21.25 4.52
C LYS A 89 100.53 -21.33 3.61
N THR A 90 99.37 -21.66 4.18
CA THR A 90 98.10 -21.67 3.45
C THR A 90 97.28 -20.43 3.81
N ILE A 91 96.84 -19.70 2.78
CA ILE A 91 95.89 -18.60 2.87
C ILE A 91 94.58 -19.07 2.25
N SER A 92 93.48 -18.96 3.00
CA SER A 92 92.14 -19.24 2.47
C SER A 92 91.46 -17.91 2.20
N PHE A 93 91.12 -17.65 0.94
CA PHE A 93 90.30 -16.50 0.57
C PHE A 93 88.83 -16.88 0.54
N THR A 94 87.95 -15.89 0.75
CA THR A 94 86.51 -16.02 0.55
C THR A 94 86.05 -15.25 -0.67
N GLY A 95 85.12 -15.78 -1.46
CA GLY A 95 84.69 -15.13 -2.70
C GLY A 95 84.13 -13.73 -2.49
N ASN A 96 84.45 -12.80 -3.39
CA ASN A 96 83.75 -11.51 -3.44
C ASN A 96 82.34 -11.71 -4.00
N LEU A 97 81.34 -11.03 -3.44
CA LEU A 97 80.00 -11.03 -3.99
C LEU A 97 79.96 -10.35 -5.37
N THR A 98 79.15 -10.88 -6.29
CA THR A 98 78.79 -10.23 -7.55
C THR A 98 77.42 -9.58 -7.44
N PHE A 99 77.22 -8.46 -8.14
CA PHE A 99 75.98 -7.65 -8.05
C PHE A 99 75.16 -7.67 -9.35
N GLU A 100 75.48 -8.52 -10.33
CA GLU A 100 74.84 -8.54 -11.65
C GLU A 100 73.33 -8.80 -11.62
N ASN A 101 72.87 -9.56 -10.62
CA ASN A 101 71.45 -9.88 -10.44
C ASN A 101 70.72 -8.86 -9.55
N VAL A 102 71.44 -7.86 -9.00
CA VAL A 102 70.85 -6.84 -8.15
C VAL A 102 70.31 -5.71 -9.01
N LYS A 103 69.00 -5.45 -8.92
CA LYS A 103 68.33 -4.45 -9.75
C LYS A 103 67.38 -3.61 -8.92
N LEU A 104 67.16 -2.37 -9.34
CA LEU A 104 66.14 -1.53 -8.76
C LEU A 104 64.78 -1.86 -9.38
N ASN A 105 63.75 -1.84 -8.55
CA ASN A 105 62.37 -1.79 -8.98
C ASN A 105 61.74 -0.59 -8.26
N VAL A 106 61.96 0.60 -8.84
CA VAL A 106 61.58 1.88 -8.24
C VAL A 106 60.06 1.98 -8.06
N VAL A 107 59.29 1.53 -9.06
CA VAL A 107 57.83 1.56 -9.01
C VAL A 107 57.23 0.71 -7.87
N GLU A 108 57.88 -0.40 -7.50
CA GLU A 108 57.48 -1.22 -6.35
C GLU A 108 58.21 -0.87 -5.05
N GLY A 109 59.15 0.09 -5.07
CA GLY A 109 59.88 0.52 -3.89
C GLY A 109 60.79 -0.56 -3.30
N LYS A 110 61.58 -1.24 -4.14
CA LYS A 110 62.48 -2.30 -3.69
C LYS A 110 63.76 -2.44 -4.54
N ILE A 111 64.77 -3.08 -3.95
CA ILE A 111 65.93 -3.66 -4.64
C ILE A 111 65.72 -5.17 -4.73
N GLU A 112 65.72 -5.71 -5.93
CA GLU A 112 65.61 -7.14 -6.22
C GLU A 112 67.00 -7.79 -6.29
N GLY A 113 67.07 -9.11 -6.08
CA GLY A 113 68.32 -9.87 -6.13
C GLY A 113 69.25 -9.69 -4.93
N THR A 114 68.75 -9.11 -3.83
CA THR A 114 69.56 -8.85 -2.62
C THR A 114 69.80 -10.12 -1.78
N THR A 115 70.85 -10.11 -0.96
CA THR A 115 71.16 -11.20 -0.01
C THR A 115 71.49 -10.64 1.37
N THR A 116 71.44 -11.46 2.42
CA THR A 116 71.80 -11.04 3.79
C THR A 116 73.29 -10.76 3.98
N ALA A 117 74.13 -11.08 3.00
CA ALA A 117 75.55 -10.72 2.98
C ALA A 117 75.80 -9.32 2.38
N MET A 118 74.75 -8.62 1.96
CA MET A 118 74.82 -7.29 1.35
C MET A 118 74.33 -6.21 2.32
N GLN A 119 74.83 -4.99 2.12
CA GLN A 119 74.30 -3.76 2.71
C GLN A 119 74.04 -2.75 1.60
N TYR A 120 73.09 -1.84 1.80
CA TYR A 120 72.83 -0.75 0.88
C TYR A 120 72.94 0.61 1.57
N SER A 121 73.17 1.66 0.81
CA SER A 121 73.16 3.04 1.28
C SER A 121 72.41 3.94 0.29
N ILE A 122 71.66 4.88 0.84
CA ILE A 122 70.88 5.90 0.10
C ILE A 122 71.39 7.32 0.34
N ASP A 123 72.39 7.47 1.20
CA ASP A 123 73.05 8.73 1.56
C ASP A 123 74.56 8.72 1.26
N SER A 124 75.09 7.62 0.72
CA SER A 124 76.46 7.55 0.21
C SER A 124 76.62 8.39 -1.06
N THR A 125 77.81 8.95 -1.25
CA THR A 125 78.19 9.74 -2.43
C THR A 125 79.31 9.10 -3.24
N ASP A 126 80.02 8.12 -2.69
CA ASP A 126 81.23 7.51 -3.27
C ASP A 126 81.33 5.99 -3.05
N GLY A 127 80.30 5.35 -2.48
CA GLY A 127 80.28 3.92 -2.18
C GLY A 127 81.08 3.50 -0.93
N LEU A 128 81.76 4.43 -0.25
CA LEU A 128 82.56 4.17 0.95
C LEU A 128 82.02 4.90 2.19
N ASN A 129 81.41 6.07 2.00
CA ASN A 129 80.81 6.87 3.05
C ASN A 129 79.31 6.57 3.26
N GLY A 130 78.63 7.38 4.08
CA GLY A 130 77.20 7.27 4.33
C GLY A 130 76.81 6.18 5.35
N THR A 131 75.51 6.03 5.54
CA THR A 131 74.90 5.03 6.42
C THR A 131 74.60 3.76 5.63
N TRP A 132 75.10 2.62 6.11
CA TRP A 132 74.93 1.32 5.47
C TRP A 132 73.95 0.45 6.24
N ILE A 133 72.89 0.04 5.55
CA ILE A 133 71.76 -0.72 6.10
C ILE A 133 71.81 -2.15 5.58
N ASP A 134 71.60 -3.13 6.44
CA ASP A 134 71.56 -4.55 6.05
C ASP A 134 70.43 -4.82 5.04
N ALA A 135 70.78 -5.49 3.94
CA ALA A 135 69.82 -5.94 2.95
C ALA A 135 69.11 -7.23 3.40
N LYS A 136 67.91 -7.47 2.87
CA LYS A 136 67.14 -8.69 3.07
C LYS A 136 67.41 -9.70 1.95
N ALA A 137 67.15 -10.98 2.22
CA ALA A 137 67.24 -12.01 1.19
C ALA A 137 66.17 -11.80 0.10
N SER A 138 66.58 -12.01 -1.15
CA SER A 138 65.80 -11.86 -2.38
C SER A 138 65.35 -10.44 -2.71
N THR A 139 64.72 -9.73 -1.78
CA THR A 139 64.19 -8.37 -2.01
C THR A 139 64.34 -7.49 -0.79
N THR A 140 64.79 -6.25 -0.98
CA THR A 140 64.95 -5.24 0.06
C THR A 140 64.04 -4.04 -0.23
N THR A 141 63.07 -3.75 0.65
CA THR A 141 62.14 -2.62 0.48
C THR A 141 62.84 -1.28 0.76
N ILE A 142 62.63 -0.30 -0.12
CA ILE A 142 63.18 1.06 -0.03
C ILE A 142 62.12 2.08 -0.45
N SER A 143 62.04 3.19 0.29
CA SER A 143 61.26 4.36 -0.12
C SER A 143 62.12 5.30 -0.94
N PHE A 144 62.02 5.23 -2.26
CA PHE A 144 62.78 6.09 -3.17
C PHE A 144 62.24 7.52 -3.21
N THR A 145 63.14 8.49 -3.39
CA THR A 145 62.80 9.89 -3.69
C THR A 145 63.55 10.35 -4.94
N GLN A 146 63.04 11.36 -5.64
CA GLN A 146 63.70 11.92 -6.82
C GLN A 146 65.14 12.33 -6.50
N GLY A 147 66.09 12.01 -7.39
CA GLY A 147 67.51 12.32 -7.27
C GLY A 147 68.30 11.44 -6.29
N MET A 148 67.65 10.49 -5.61
CA MET A 148 68.31 9.59 -4.66
C MET A 148 69.36 8.72 -5.36
N LYS A 149 70.58 8.68 -4.82
CA LYS A 149 71.59 7.70 -5.22
C LYS A 149 71.41 6.42 -4.43
N VAL A 150 71.73 5.27 -5.03
CA VAL A 150 71.60 3.98 -4.38
C VAL A 150 72.86 3.18 -4.60
N TYR A 151 73.55 2.82 -3.52
CA TYR A 151 74.72 1.96 -3.53
C TYR A 151 74.42 0.65 -2.84
N ILE A 152 75.05 -0.42 -3.28
CA ILE A 152 75.05 -1.73 -2.62
C ILE A 152 76.48 -2.20 -2.44
N ARG A 153 76.78 -2.86 -1.33
CA ARG A 153 78.11 -3.42 -1.05
C ARG A 153 78.04 -4.75 -0.32
N GLU A 154 79.15 -5.46 -0.32
CA GLU A 154 79.36 -6.65 0.50
C GLU A 154 79.62 -6.25 1.96
N LYS A 155 78.85 -6.82 2.89
CA LYS A 155 78.93 -6.49 4.31
C LYS A 155 80.29 -6.82 4.93
N SER A 156 80.86 -7.97 4.57
CA SER A 156 82.17 -8.43 5.06
C SER A 156 83.35 -7.78 4.35
N LYS A 157 83.15 -7.21 3.16
CA LYS A 157 84.20 -6.59 2.33
C LYS A 157 83.71 -5.23 1.80
N PRO A 158 83.69 -4.17 2.62
CA PRO A 158 83.04 -2.89 2.26
C PRO A 158 83.60 -2.18 1.03
N LEU A 159 84.83 -2.51 0.60
CA LEU A 159 85.41 -2.01 -0.64
C LEU A 159 84.79 -2.65 -1.91
N ASN A 160 84.08 -3.77 -1.76
CA ASN A 160 83.30 -4.41 -2.83
C ASN A 160 81.91 -3.79 -2.92
N TRP A 161 81.78 -2.67 -3.63
CA TRP A 161 80.52 -1.95 -3.80
C TRP A 161 80.17 -1.70 -5.26
N HIS A 162 78.90 -1.41 -5.51
CA HIS A 162 78.34 -1.07 -6.81
C HIS A 162 77.30 0.06 -6.68
N GLU A 163 77.32 1.01 -7.60
CA GLU A 163 76.29 2.06 -7.73
C GLU A 163 75.12 1.49 -8.54
N LEU A 164 73.97 1.28 -7.90
CA LEU A 164 72.74 0.83 -8.56
C LEU A 164 72.01 1.97 -9.26
N SER A 165 72.17 3.20 -8.77
CA SER A 165 71.68 4.40 -9.44
C SER A 165 72.44 5.64 -9.00
N SER A 166 72.79 6.47 -9.99
CA SER A 166 73.37 7.80 -9.79
C SER A 166 72.32 8.86 -9.45
N GLY A 167 71.03 8.51 -9.47
CA GLY A 167 69.89 9.40 -9.19
C GLY A 167 68.57 8.83 -9.70
N ILE A 168 67.61 8.58 -8.81
CA ILE A 168 66.26 8.12 -9.20
C ILE A 168 65.52 9.20 -10.01
N GLY A 169 65.06 8.85 -11.21
CA GLY A 169 64.27 9.74 -12.08
C GLY A 169 62.79 9.79 -11.70
N VAL A 170 62.04 10.64 -12.40
CA VAL A 170 60.57 10.72 -12.33
C VAL A 170 60.05 10.69 -13.76
N GLU A 171 58.96 9.96 -14.01
CA GLU A 171 58.29 9.96 -15.30
C GLU A 171 57.83 11.37 -15.70
N ALA A 172 57.91 11.67 -17.00
CA ALA A 172 57.43 12.93 -17.54
C ALA A 172 55.94 13.12 -17.22
N ALA A 173 55.57 14.34 -16.86
CA ALA A 173 54.18 14.70 -16.61
C ALA A 173 53.33 14.45 -17.86
N ILE A 174 52.19 13.81 -17.65
CA ILE A 174 51.21 13.54 -18.70
C ILE A 174 50.48 14.82 -19.10
N THR A 175 50.04 14.92 -20.36
CA THR A 175 49.20 16.05 -20.79
C THR A 175 47.72 15.69 -20.67
N THR A 176 46.86 16.68 -20.45
CA THR A 176 45.40 16.45 -20.40
C THR A 176 44.86 15.89 -21.73
N GLY A 177 45.52 16.15 -22.85
CA GLY A 177 45.17 15.62 -24.17
C GLY A 177 45.40 14.11 -24.31
N ASP A 178 46.26 13.51 -23.46
CA ASP A 178 46.58 12.09 -23.49
C ASP A 178 45.51 11.23 -22.79
N ILE A 179 44.48 11.84 -22.22
CA ILE A 179 43.46 11.18 -21.43
C ILE A 179 42.09 11.48 -22.05
N ALA A 180 41.23 10.47 -22.12
CA ALA A 180 39.79 10.69 -22.21
C ALA A 180 39.08 9.77 -21.21
N TYR A 181 37.93 10.19 -20.74
CA TYR A 181 37.04 9.34 -19.96
C TYR A 181 35.60 9.62 -20.38
N SER A 182 34.74 8.62 -20.22
CA SER A 182 33.31 8.75 -20.39
C SER A 182 32.61 8.06 -19.23
N ILE A 183 31.89 8.84 -18.42
CA ILE A 183 31.08 8.29 -17.34
C ILE A 183 29.94 7.46 -17.89
N VAL A 184 29.30 7.89 -18.99
CA VAL A 184 28.17 7.16 -19.60
C VAL A 184 28.60 5.82 -20.22
N GLU A 185 29.80 5.72 -20.79
CA GLU A 185 30.34 4.45 -21.28
C GLU A 185 31.06 3.63 -20.20
N GLY A 186 31.32 4.23 -19.03
CA GLY A 186 32.15 3.62 -17.99
C GLY A 186 33.57 3.35 -18.48
N SER A 187 34.19 4.30 -19.20
CA SER A 187 35.48 4.09 -19.87
C SER A 187 36.54 5.13 -19.50
N ILE A 188 37.81 4.71 -19.50
CA ILE A 188 38.99 5.60 -19.44
C ILE A 188 39.97 5.16 -20.53
N THR A 189 40.44 6.11 -21.32
CA THR A 189 41.35 5.91 -22.45
C THR A 189 42.70 6.56 -22.20
N ASN A 190 43.76 5.77 -22.31
CA ASN A 190 45.12 6.26 -22.46
C ASN A 190 45.40 6.47 -23.96
N LYS A 191 45.54 7.72 -24.38
CA LYS A 191 45.87 8.10 -25.77
C LYS A 191 47.39 8.17 -25.99
N SER A 192 48.19 8.15 -24.94
CA SER A 192 49.66 8.11 -25.07
C SER A 192 50.11 6.79 -25.70
N SER A 193 51.02 6.88 -26.66
CA SER A 193 51.65 5.72 -27.31
C SER A 193 52.98 5.34 -26.67
N SER A 194 53.52 6.15 -25.76
CA SER A 194 54.83 5.94 -25.13
C SER A 194 54.73 5.56 -23.66
N GLN A 195 53.73 6.05 -22.93
CA GLN A 195 53.60 5.88 -21.49
C GLN A 195 52.46 4.94 -21.10
N ILE A 196 52.72 4.07 -20.12
CA ILE A 196 51.66 3.35 -19.40
C ILE A 196 51.11 4.31 -18.36
N LEU A 197 49.78 4.43 -18.28
CA LEU A 197 49.13 5.25 -17.27
C LEU A 197 48.64 4.37 -16.12
N GLU A 198 48.37 5.00 -14.99
CA GLU A 198 47.58 4.42 -13.93
C GLU A 198 46.56 5.43 -13.41
N TYR A 199 45.39 4.92 -13.05
CA TYR A 199 44.29 5.72 -12.51
C TYR A 199 43.79 5.17 -11.19
N ARG A 200 43.15 6.01 -10.40
CA ARG A 200 42.33 5.62 -9.25
C ARG A 200 41.21 6.63 -9.03
N ILE A 201 40.15 6.20 -8.36
CA ILE A 201 39.05 7.08 -7.95
C ILE A 201 39.00 7.13 -6.43
N GLY A 202 39.21 8.31 -5.85
CA GLY A 202 39.34 8.48 -4.40
C GLY A 202 40.58 7.78 -3.83
N THR A 203 40.39 6.90 -2.85
CA THR A 203 41.47 6.17 -2.14
C THR A 203 41.70 4.75 -2.67
N GLU A 204 41.08 4.39 -3.81
CA GLU A 204 41.28 3.07 -4.41
C GLU A 204 42.75 2.80 -4.80
N PRO A 205 43.17 1.53 -4.87
CA PRO A 205 44.44 1.16 -5.45
C PRO A 205 44.58 1.67 -6.89
N TRP A 206 45.80 2.00 -7.29
CA TRP A 206 46.12 2.37 -8.67
C TRP A 206 45.89 1.20 -9.63
N LYS A 207 45.19 1.45 -10.72
CA LYS A 207 44.88 0.50 -11.80
C LYS A 207 45.60 0.94 -13.07
N SER A 208 46.34 0.05 -13.72
CA SER A 208 47.11 0.38 -14.92
C SER A 208 46.24 0.41 -16.18
N ILE A 209 46.59 1.29 -17.12
CA ILE A 209 46.03 1.39 -18.48
C ILE A 209 47.23 1.37 -19.43
N ASP A 210 47.32 0.33 -20.26
CA ASP A 210 48.41 0.21 -21.24
C ASP A 210 48.29 1.30 -22.34
N ARG A 211 49.36 1.46 -23.12
CA ARG A 211 49.51 2.46 -24.17
C ARG A 211 48.42 2.33 -25.22
N SER A 212 47.82 3.44 -25.61
CA SER A 212 46.78 3.49 -26.66
C SER A 212 45.61 2.52 -26.40
N LYS A 213 45.26 2.26 -25.13
CA LYS A 213 44.16 1.38 -24.74
C LYS A 213 43.07 2.11 -23.97
N THR A 214 41.87 1.57 -24.09
CA THR A 214 40.69 1.93 -23.30
C THR A 214 40.35 0.80 -22.35
N VAL A 215 40.09 1.15 -21.09
CA VAL A 215 39.47 0.26 -20.11
C VAL A 215 37.98 0.58 -20.02
N TYR A 216 37.14 -0.45 -19.96
CA TYR A 216 35.69 -0.35 -19.82
C TYR A 216 35.24 -0.97 -18.49
N GLY A 217 33.99 -0.70 -18.09
CA GLY A 217 33.46 -1.17 -16.81
C GLY A 217 34.02 -0.40 -15.61
N VAL A 218 34.49 0.83 -15.82
CA VAL A 218 34.94 1.72 -14.77
C VAL A 218 33.71 2.28 -14.04
N GLU A 219 33.58 1.93 -12.76
CA GLU A 219 32.54 2.48 -11.90
C GLU A 219 32.90 3.88 -11.42
N PHE A 220 32.35 4.90 -12.08
CA PHE A 220 32.52 6.28 -11.65
C PHE A 220 31.65 6.59 -10.43
N LYS A 221 32.27 7.26 -9.44
CA LYS A 221 31.61 7.78 -8.24
C LYS A 221 32.04 9.22 -8.00
N ALA A 222 31.23 9.95 -7.23
CA ALA A 222 31.54 11.32 -6.84
C ALA A 222 32.88 11.37 -6.10
N GLY A 223 33.73 12.31 -6.47
CA GLY A 223 35.08 12.43 -5.91
C GLY A 223 36.11 12.77 -6.97
N THR A 224 37.37 12.46 -6.68
CA THR A 224 38.50 12.80 -7.57
C THR A 224 38.97 11.57 -8.33
N LEU A 225 38.89 11.63 -9.65
CA LEU A 225 39.63 10.75 -10.56
C LEU A 225 41.07 11.26 -10.65
N GLN A 226 42.02 10.41 -10.28
CA GLN A 226 43.44 10.72 -10.30
C GLN A 226 44.14 9.85 -11.33
N ILE A 227 44.98 10.45 -12.16
CA ILE A 227 45.70 9.77 -13.25
C ILE A 227 47.14 10.26 -13.26
N ARG A 228 48.10 9.35 -13.47
CA ARG A 228 49.53 9.66 -13.63
C ARG A 228 50.20 8.67 -14.57
N ALA A 229 51.37 9.00 -15.10
CA ALA A 229 52.23 8.00 -15.74
C ALA A 229 52.78 7.04 -14.67
N LYS A 230 52.71 5.74 -14.97
CA LYS A 230 53.22 4.69 -14.12
C LYS A 230 54.75 4.72 -14.13
N GLY A 231 55.37 4.67 -12.96
CA GLY A 231 56.83 4.58 -12.83
C GLY A 231 57.40 3.31 -13.46
N THR A 232 58.71 3.29 -13.69
CA THR A 232 59.45 2.14 -14.24
C THR A 232 60.35 1.50 -13.19
N GLU A 233 61.20 0.56 -13.62
CA GLU A 233 62.24 -0.03 -12.76
C GLU A 233 63.24 1.03 -12.23
N SER A 234 63.42 2.16 -12.92
CA SER A 234 64.37 3.22 -12.55
C SER A 234 63.75 4.60 -12.29
N THR A 235 62.42 4.76 -12.45
CA THR A 235 61.72 6.05 -12.31
C THR A 235 60.51 5.97 -11.38
N LEU A 236 60.31 7.02 -10.59
CA LEU A 236 59.08 7.23 -9.84
C LEU A 236 57.92 7.63 -10.78
N PRO A 237 56.66 7.36 -10.40
CA PRO A 237 55.49 7.84 -11.15
C PRO A 237 55.46 9.36 -11.30
N SER A 238 54.83 9.86 -12.36
CA SER A 238 54.72 11.30 -12.61
C SER A 238 53.84 12.02 -11.58
N SER A 239 53.79 13.35 -11.67
CA SER A 239 52.74 14.14 -11.02
C SER A 239 51.34 13.70 -11.47
N VAL A 240 50.36 13.91 -10.59
CA VAL A 240 48.97 13.47 -10.77
C VAL A 240 48.14 14.55 -11.44
N ILE A 241 47.40 14.18 -12.49
CA ILE A 241 46.24 14.93 -12.97
C ILE A 241 45.02 14.52 -12.16
N SER A 242 44.27 15.51 -11.67
CA SER A 242 43.04 15.31 -10.90
C SER A 242 41.85 15.88 -11.65
N VAL A 243 40.82 15.07 -11.83
CA VAL A 243 39.52 15.47 -12.40
C VAL A 243 38.45 15.26 -11.35
N THR A 244 37.65 16.30 -11.08
CA THR A 244 36.55 16.22 -10.13
C THR A 244 35.31 15.67 -10.80
N ILE A 245 34.90 14.47 -10.39
CA ILE A 245 33.61 13.87 -10.74
C ILE A 245 32.56 14.46 -9.79
N LYS A 246 31.67 15.28 -10.33
CA LYS A 246 30.62 15.94 -9.54
C LYS A 246 29.68 14.92 -8.93
N ALA A 247 29.11 15.26 -7.76
CA ALA A 247 28.03 14.48 -7.18
C ALA A 247 26.82 14.41 -8.13
N LYS A 248 26.00 13.38 -7.96
CA LYS A 248 24.75 13.22 -8.72
C LYS A 248 23.90 14.49 -8.60
N ALA A 249 23.37 14.98 -9.71
CA ALA A 249 22.40 16.07 -9.69
C ALA A 249 21.12 15.66 -8.96
N SER A 250 20.34 16.63 -8.49
CA SER A 250 19.02 16.39 -7.89
C SER A 250 18.10 15.63 -8.84
N ALA A 251 17.13 14.89 -8.26
CA ALA A 251 16.15 14.17 -9.05
C ALA A 251 15.29 15.14 -9.88
N PRO A 252 14.88 14.75 -11.10
CA PRO A 252 13.94 15.55 -11.85
C PRO A 252 12.60 15.65 -11.11
N GLN A 253 11.80 16.65 -11.45
CA GLN A 253 10.48 16.88 -10.87
C GLN A 253 9.45 16.93 -12.01
N LEU A 254 9.38 15.85 -12.78
CA LEU A 254 8.45 15.71 -13.89
C LEU A 254 7.03 15.57 -13.37
N LYS A 255 6.11 16.34 -13.93
CA LYS A 255 4.67 16.14 -13.73
C LYS A 255 4.23 14.84 -14.40
N TYR A 256 3.19 14.23 -13.85
CA TYR A 256 2.59 13.02 -14.40
C TYR A 256 1.07 13.08 -14.28
N ASP A 257 0.39 12.32 -15.13
CA ASP A 257 -1.06 12.13 -15.10
C ASP A 257 -1.35 10.67 -14.74
N ASP A 258 -1.78 10.45 -13.49
CA ASP A 258 -2.09 9.12 -12.97
C ASP A 258 -3.33 8.47 -13.61
N THR A 259 -4.18 9.27 -14.26
CA THR A 259 -5.36 8.74 -14.96
C THR A 259 -5.01 8.28 -16.37
N LYS A 260 -4.18 9.06 -17.08
CA LYS A 260 -3.73 8.75 -18.45
C LYS A 260 -2.48 7.88 -18.50
N TYR A 261 -1.87 7.61 -17.35
CA TYR A 261 -0.61 6.90 -17.21
C TYR A 261 0.51 7.52 -18.06
N THR A 262 0.70 8.84 -17.95
CA THR A 262 1.74 9.58 -18.67
C THR A 262 2.62 10.37 -17.73
N ILE A 263 3.87 10.58 -18.14
CA ILE A 263 4.85 11.44 -17.46
C ILE A 263 5.27 12.49 -18.48
N GLU A 264 5.32 13.77 -18.11
CA GLU A 264 5.71 14.82 -19.04
C GLU A 264 7.11 14.54 -19.61
N LYS A 265 7.32 14.86 -20.90
CA LYS A 265 8.55 14.61 -21.69
C LYS A 265 8.91 13.14 -21.95
N ILE A 266 8.47 12.20 -21.11
CA ILE A 266 8.75 10.78 -21.34
C ILE A 266 7.86 10.25 -22.48
N GLY A 267 8.47 9.52 -23.41
CA GLY A 267 7.86 9.08 -24.66
C GLY A 267 7.82 10.13 -25.77
N SER A 268 8.48 11.29 -25.59
CA SER A 268 8.55 12.37 -26.59
C SER A 268 10.00 12.79 -26.91
N SER A 269 10.20 13.61 -27.94
CA SER A 269 11.53 14.13 -28.32
C SER A 269 12.22 14.93 -27.21
N GLU A 270 11.45 15.57 -26.32
CA GLU A 270 11.97 16.29 -25.15
C GLU A 270 12.57 15.37 -24.08
N GLY A 271 12.24 14.07 -24.13
CA GLY A 271 12.72 13.04 -23.22
C GLY A 271 14.17 12.60 -23.45
N VAL A 272 14.88 13.13 -24.46
CA VAL A 272 16.21 12.65 -24.88
C VAL A 272 17.29 12.71 -23.78
N SER A 273 17.17 13.64 -22.84
CA SER A 273 18.10 13.80 -21.71
C SER A 273 17.75 12.93 -20.49
N TYR A 274 16.62 12.24 -20.56
CA TYR A 274 16.11 11.40 -19.47
C TYR A 274 16.27 9.92 -19.81
N GLU A 275 16.24 9.10 -18.78
CA GLU A 275 16.00 7.67 -18.87
C GLU A 275 15.06 7.25 -17.75
N TYR A 276 14.32 6.17 -17.97
CA TYR A 276 13.38 5.64 -17.00
C TYR A 276 13.50 4.12 -16.86
N SER A 277 13.11 3.61 -15.71
CA SER A 277 13.03 2.17 -15.43
C SER A 277 11.63 1.87 -14.88
N ILE A 278 11.01 0.81 -15.40
CA ILE A 278 9.70 0.34 -14.96
C ILE A 278 9.91 -0.87 -14.06
N ASN A 279 9.35 -0.84 -12.85
CA ASN A 279 9.35 -1.94 -11.87
C ASN A 279 10.76 -2.50 -11.57
N GLY A 280 11.80 -1.65 -11.63
CA GLY A 280 13.19 -2.05 -11.39
C GLY A 280 13.87 -2.78 -12.56
N GLY A 281 13.27 -2.75 -13.76
CA GLY A 281 13.88 -3.27 -14.98
C GLY A 281 15.02 -2.41 -15.52
N SER A 282 15.48 -2.74 -16.74
CA SER A 282 16.51 -1.98 -17.44
C SER A 282 16.12 -0.51 -17.66
N TRP A 283 17.13 0.37 -17.70
CA TRP A 283 16.94 1.78 -18.06
C TRP A 283 16.64 1.90 -19.55
N ILE A 284 15.59 2.67 -19.86
CA ILE A 284 15.07 2.93 -21.21
C ILE A 284 15.22 4.42 -21.49
N SER A 285 15.59 4.76 -22.72
CA SER A 285 15.72 6.16 -23.13
C SER A 285 14.39 6.91 -22.99
N GLY A 286 14.42 8.11 -22.41
CA GLY A 286 13.22 8.89 -22.12
C GLY A 286 12.41 9.31 -23.35
N ASN A 287 13.01 9.31 -24.54
CA ASN A 287 12.31 9.57 -25.80
C ASN A 287 11.69 8.31 -26.46
N THR A 288 11.91 7.13 -25.89
CA THR A 288 11.26 5.91 -26.35
C THR A 288 9.80 5.94 -25.91
N ASN A 289 8.89 5.95 -26.89
CA ASN A 289 7.46 5.92 -26.63
C ASN A 289 7.09 4.64 -25.87
N THR A 290 6.41 4.81 -24.75
CA THR A 290 5.89 3.73 -23.92
C THR A 290 4.53 4.13 -23.39
N GLN A 291 3.66 3.15 -23.18
CA GLN A 291 2.41 3.33 -22.46
C GLN A 291 2.65 2.77 -21.06
N PHE A 292 2.53 3.61 -20.03
CA PHE A 292 2.51 3.11 -18.65
C PHE A 292 1.12 2.56 -18.34
N GLU A 293 1.05 1.73 -17.32
CA GLU A 293 -0.21 1.11 -16.88
C GLU A 293 -0.41 1.30 -15.38
N GLY A 294 -1.66 1.15 -14.93
CA GLY A 294 -1.99 1.09 -13.51
C GLY A 294 -1.16 0.01 -12.81
N GLY A 295 -0.59 0.34 -11.65
CA GLY A 295 0.29 -0.53 -10.87
C GLY A 295 1.78 -0.38 -11.19
N ASN A 296 2.17 0.35 -12.24
CA ASN A 296 3.59 0.56 -12.56
C ASN A 296 4.27 1.49 -11.53
N VAL A 297 5.49 1.12 -11.13
CA VAL A 297 6.43 2.01 -10.42
C VAL A 297 7.52 2.43 -11.40
N VAL A 298 7.57 3.71 -11.73
CA VAL A 298 8.51 4.27 -12.70
C VAL A 298 9.55 5.12 -11.97
N LEU A 299 10.83 4.78 -12.15
CA LEU A 299 11.96 5.60 -11.73
C LEU A 299 12.42 6.41 -12.92
N VAL A 300 12.58 7.73 -12.77
CA VAL A 300 13.05 8.63 -13.84
C VAL A 300 14.26 9.41 -13.35
N ARG A 301 15.28 9.56 -14.21
CA ARG A 301 16.46 10.38 -13.92
C ARG A 301 17.00 11.04 -15.19
N LEU A 302 17.86 12.05 -15.03
CA LEU A 302 18.73 12.51 -16.12
C LEU A 302 19.77 11.43 -16.38
N LYS A 303 19.92 11.03 -17.64
CA LYS A 303 20.91 10.05 -18.04
C LYS A 303 22.32 10.59 -17.83
N ALA A 304 23.28 9.70 -17.63
CA ALA A 304 24.69 10.08 -17.52
C ALA A 304 25.17 10.77 -18.82
N THR A 305 26.14 11.67 -18.68
CA THR A 305 26.91 12.20 -19.83
C THR A 305 28.37 11.77 -19.69
N ASP A 306 29.25 12.16 -20.60
CA ASP A 306 30.68 11.85 -20.48
C ASP A 306 31.31 12.38 -19.17
N GLU A 307 30.78 13.48 -18.64
CA GLU A 307 31.34 14.20 -17.48
C GLU A 307 30.44 14.19 -16.23
N LEU A 308 29.17 13.80 -16.36
CA LEU A 308 28.21 13.82 -15.25
C LEU A 308 27.65 12.42 -14.96
N LEU A 309 27.64 12.08 -13.67
CA LEU A 309 26.88 10.94 -13.15
C LEU A 309 25.38 11.11 -13.46
N PRO A 310 24.63 10.02 -13.61
CA PRO A 310 23.18 10.11 -13.71
C PRO A 310 22.62 10.78 -12.44
N SER A 311 21.54 11.56 -12.59
CA SER A 311 20.94 12.25 -11.45
C SER A 311 20.37 11.27 -10.42
N LEU A 312 19.96 11.79 -9.27
CA LEU A 312 19.04 11.08 -8.39
C LEU A 312 17.72 10.77 -9.12
N GLU A 313 16.96 9.83 -8.57
CA GLU A 313 15.78 9.24 -9.19
C GLU A 313 14.51 9.88 -8.65
N GLN A 314 13.61 10.28 -9.55
CA GLN A 314 12.22 10.58 -9.21
C GLN A 314 11.43 9.27 -9.26
N LYS A 315 10.72 8.94 -8.18
CA LYS A 315 9.83 7.78 -8.12
C LYS A 315 8.38 8.22 -8.37
N ILE A 316 7.76 7.67 -9.42
CA ILE A 316 6.35 7.87 -9.76
C ILE A 316 5.66 6.52 -9.65
N THR A 317 4.47 6.48 -9.05
CA THR A 317 3.68 5.25 -8.90
C THR A 317 2.32 5.49 -9.54
N PHE A 318 2.00 4.68 -10.55
CA PHE A 318 0.70 4.68 -11.19
C PHE A 318 -0.25 3.76 -10.44
N THR A 319 -1.46 4.22 -10.17
CA THR A 319 -2.50 3.40 -9.51
C THR A 319 -3.58 3.02 -10.52
N HIS A 320 -4.25 1.87 -10.35
CA HIS A 320 -5.34 1.51 -11.27
C HIS A 320 -6.48 2.53 -11.19
N ASN A 321 -7.05 2.89 -12.34
CA ASN A 321 -8.30 3.63 -12.41
C ASN A 321 -9.46 2.75 -11.95
N LEU A 322 -10.41 3.33 -11.24
CA LEU A 322 -11.67 2.67 -10.92
C LEU A 322 -12.45 2.38 -12.21
N ASP A 323 -12.93 1.15 -12.38
CA ASP A 323 -13.81 0.81 -13.49
C ASP A 323 -15.20 1.45 -13.26
N LEU A 324 -15.61 2.31 -14.18
CA LEU A 324 -16.90 2.99 -14.17
C LEU A 324 -17.88 2.42 -15.19
N GLY A 325 -17.44 1.53 -16.09
CA GLY A 325 -18.22 1.07 -17.24
C GLY A 325 -19.46 0.25 -16.90
N ASN A 326 -19.52 -0.26 -15.68
CA ASN A 326 -20.61 -1.04 -15.10
C ASN A 326 -21.63 -0.22 -14.30
N VAL A 327 -21.41 1.10 -14.15
CA VAL A 327 -22.39 1.99 -13.50
C VAL A 327 -23.58 2.20 -14.42
N ILE A 328 -24.79 1.95 -13.91
CA ILE A 328 -26.03 2.03 -14.69
C ILE A 328 -26.87 3.18 -14.15
N LEU A 329 -27.37 4.03 -15.05
CA LEU A 329 -28.38 5.03 -14.72
C LEU A 329 -29.79 4.44 -14.89
N ASN A 330 -30.49 4.20 -13.79
CA ASN A 330 -31.90 3.81 -13.80
C ASN A 330 -32.78 5.06 -13.73
N VAL A 331 -33.19 5.56 -14.91
CA VAL A 331 -33.93 6.82 -15.03
C VAL A 331 -35.27 6.76 -14.28
N GLY A 332 -36.05 5.70 -14.49
CA GLY A 332 -37.39 5.55 -13.92
C GLY A 332 -37.44 5.46 -12.40
N LYS A 333 -36.36 5.00 -11.77
CA LYS A 333 -36.18 5.00 -10.31
C LYS A 333 -35.39 6.20 -9.79
N SER A 334 -34.85 7.03 -10.68
CA SER A 334 -33.96 8.15 -10.36
C SER A 334 -32.81 7.74 -9.45
N GLN A 335 -32.06 6.72 -9.88
CA GLN A 335 -30.91 6.20 -9.13
C GLN A 335 -29.80 5.71 -10.06
N LEU A 336 -28.59 5.69 -9.53
CA LEU A 336 -27.45 4.98 -10.08
C LEU A 336 -27.34 3.60 -9.42
N GLU A 337 -27.06 2.59 -10.22
CA GLU A 337 -26.81 1.21 -9.77
C GLU A 337 -25.32 0.87 -9.98
N ASN A 338 -24.80 -0.10 -9.22
CA ASN A 338 -23.39 -0.50 -9.18
C ASN A 338 -22.42 0.62 -8.74
N THR A 339 -22.87 1.48 -7.83
CA THR A 339 -22.03 2.56 -7.29
C THR A 339 -21.18 2.12 -6.09
N SER A 340 -20.13 2.90 -5.78
CA SER A 340 -19.30 2.73 -4.58
C SER A 340 -19.01 4.07 -3.91
N THR A 341 -18.54 4.06 -2.66
CA THR A 341 -18.14 5.27 -1.93
C THR A 341 -16.87 5.93 -2.47
N SER A 342 -16.15 5.25 -3.37
CA SER A 342 -15.00 5.80 -4.11
C SER A 342 -15.43 6.61 -5.34
N MET A 343 -16.73 6.62 -5.66
CA MET A 343 -17.30 7.37 -6.76
C MET A 343 -18.00 8.63 -6.27
N GLU A 344 -18.13 9.59 -7.16
CA GLU A 344 -19.03 10.73 -7.03
C GLU A 344 -19.77 10.96 -8.36
N TYR A 345 -20.92 11.60 -8.28
CA TYR A 345 -21.76 11.89 -9.44
C TYR A 345 -22.09 13.38 -9.53
N SER A 346 -22.39 13.83 -10.73
CA SER A 346 -22.90 15.16 -11.00
C SER A 346 -24.06 15.07 -11.99
N ILE A 347 -25.07 15.93 -11.81
CA ILE A 347 -26.22 16.08 -12.70
C ILE A 347 -26.23 17.43 -13.44
N ASP A 348 -25.21 18.26 -13.19
CA ASP A 348 -25.02 19.60 -13.75
C ASP A 348 -23.66 19.78 -14.45
N SER A 349 -22.80 18.76 -14.42
CA SER A 349 -21.53 18.74 -15.17
C SER A 349 -21.77 18.65 -16.68
N THR A 350 -20.98 19.39 -17.43
CA THR A 350 -21.00 19.37 -18.90
C THR A 350 -19.85 18.55 -19.47
N ASN A 351 -18.72 18.42 -18.75
CA ASN A 351 -17.49 17.80 -19.25
C ASN A 351 -16.87 16.73 -18.35
N GLY A 352 -17.49 16.39 -17.22
CA GLY A 352 -16.98 15.40 -16.25
C GLY A 352 -15.94 15.95 -15.26
N GLU A 353 -15.53 17.21 -15.40
CA GLU A 353 -14.60 17.90 -14.49
C GLU A 353 -15.26 19.08 -13.75
N ASP A 354 -16.25 19.73 -14.37
CA ASP A 354 -17.04 20.86 -13.85
C ASP A 354 -18.29 20.44 -13.04
N GLY A 355 -19.08 21.40 -12.58
CA GLY A 355 -20.34 21.17 -11.86
C GLY A 355 -20.18 20.87 -10.37
N LEU A 356 -21.30 20.57 -9.72
CA LEU A 356 -21.35 20.13 -8.33
C LEU A 356 -21.29 18.60 -8.26
N TRP A 357 -20.40 18.09 -7.42
CA TRP A 357 -20.17 16.65 -7.26
C TRP A 357 -20.68 16.17 -5.90
N PHE A 358 -21.47 15.11 -5.94
CA PHE A 358 -22.08 14.49 -4.78
C PHE A 358 -21.54 13.07 -4.62
N GLN A 359 -21.23 12.69 -3.39
CA GLN A 359 -20.68 11.38 -3.10
C GLN A 359 -21.72 10.27 -3.36
N CYS A 360 -21.29 9.20 -4.02
CA CYS A 360 -22.10 8.01 -4.21
C CYS A 360 -22.19 7.15 -2.94
N THR A 361 -23.29 6.40 -2.81
CA THR A 361 -23.44 5.35 -1.79
C THR A 361 -23.05 3.98 -2.37
N ALA A 362 -22.75 3.01 -1.51
CA ALA A 362 -22.46 1.64 -1.95
C ALA A 362 -23.70 1.01 -2.61
N THR A 363 -23.46 0.23 -3.67
CA THR A 363 -24.41 -0.53 -4.49
C THR A 363 -25.42 0.30 -5.28
N THR A 364 -26.07 1.29 -4.66
CA THR A 364 -27.10 2.11 -5.30
C THR A 364 -27.09 3.51 -4.72
N THR A 365 -27.16 4.54 -5.58
CA THR A 365 -27.20 5.96 -5.19
C THR A 365 -28.48 6.60 -5.71
N LYS A 366 -29.34 7.10 -4.82
CA LYS A 366 -30.53 7.87 -5.23
C LYS A 366 -30.11 9.27 -5.68
N ILE A 367 -30.71 9.75 -6.76
CA ILE A 367 -30.39 11.05 -7.36
C ILE A 367 -31.68 11.82 -7.71
N ASP A 368 -31.66 13.14 -7.60
CA ASP A 368 -32.80 14.01 -7.98
C ASP A 368 -32.76 14.33 -9.48
N LEU A 369 -33.13 13.34 -10.30
CA LEU A 369 -33.16 13.51 -11.75
C LEU A 369 -34.28 14.45 -12.19
N LYS A 370 -33.94 15.32 -13.14
CA LYS A 370 -34.88 16.21 -13.82
C LYS A 370 -34.84 15.94 -15.33
N PRO A 371 -35.87 16.34 -16.08
CA PRO A 371 -35.80 16.34 -17.54
C PRO A 371 -34.53 17.04 -18.03
N GLU A 372 -33.94 16.53 -19.11
CA GLU A 372 -32.72 17.03 -19.76
C GLU A 372 -31.42 16.93 -18.92
N ALA A 373 -31.47 16.37 -17.72
CA ALA A 373 -30.28 16.20 -16.88
C ALA A 373 -29.22 15.33 -17.58
N ILE A 374 -27.96 15.78 -17.52
CA ILE A 374 -26.79 15.03 -17.97
C ILE A 374 -26.11 14.47 -16.73
N VAL A 375 -25.94 13.15 -16.67
CA VAL A 375 -25.37 12.48 -15.51
C VAL A 375 -23.95 12.03 -15.80
N TYR A 376 -23.01 12.50 -15.00
CA TYR A 376 -21.66 11.99 -14.96
C TYR A 376 -21.40 11.24 -13.66
N VAL A 377 -20.58 10.21 -13.75
CA VAL A 377 -19.96 9.53 -12.60
C VAL A 377 -18.44 9.62 -12.76
N ARG A 378 -17.70 9.82 -11.68
CA ARG A 378 -16.23 9.80 -11.71
C ARG A 378 -15.64 9.18 -10.47
N GLU A 379 -14.37 8.81 -10.55
CA GLU A 379 -13.58 8.40 -9.40
C GLU A 379 -13.22 9.61 -8.53
N LYS A 380 -13.59 9.58 -7.25
CA LYS A 380 -13.39 10.69 -6.32
C LYS A 380 -11.92 11.05 -6.13
N ALA A 381 -11.03 10.05 -6.09
CA ALA A 381 -9.59 10.26 -5.96
C ALA A 381 -8.91 10.70 -7.27
N LYS A 382 -9.55 10.45 -8.42
CA LYS A 382 -9.06 10.76 -9.77
C LYS A 382 -10.16 11.37 -10.63
N PRO A 383 -10.49 12.66 -10.46
CA PRO A 383 -11.62 13.28 -11.15
C PRO A 383 -11.61 13.20 -12.68
N ARG A 384 -10.44 13.03 -13.31
CA ARG A 384 -10.32 12.84 -14.76
C ARG A 384 -10.76 11.45 -15.23
N ASN A 385 -10.82 10.46 -14.33
CA ASN A 385 -11.44 9.18 -14.61
C ASN A 385 -12.95 9.35 -14.43
N SER A 386 -13.61 9.82 -15.49
CA SER A 386 -15.04 10.13 -15.50
C SER A 386 -15.75 9.47 -16.68
N LEU A 387 -17.05 9.23 -16.49
CA LEU A 387 -17.93 8.60 -17.47
C LEU A 387 -19.23 9.41 -17.56
N LYS A 388 -19.56 9.83 -18.79
CA LYS A 388 -20.90 10.33 -19.12
C LYS A 388 -21.84 9.15 -19.29
N LEU A 389 -22.85 9.05 -18.42
CA LEU A 389 -23.87 8.00 -18.54
C LEU A 389 -24.85 8.34 -19.65
N ARG A 390 -25.40 7.31 -20.32
CA ARG A 390 -26.31 7.45 -21.47
C ARG A 390 -25.71 8.32 -22.59
N LYS A 391 -24.44 8.09 -22.91
CA LYS A 391 -23.78 8.72 -24.07
C LYS A 391 -24.58 8.34 -25.34
N ASP A 392 -24.84 9.33 -26.20
CA ASP A 392 -25.54 9.18 -27.48
C ASP A 392 -27.03 8.77 -27.38
N MET A 393 -27.67 8.98 -26.23
CA MET A 393 -29.12 8.78 -26.05
C MET A 393 -29.90 10.10 -26.06
N ASP A 394 -31.21 10.01 -26.34
CA ASP A 394 -32.13 11.13 -26.20
C ASP A 394 -32.11 11.73 -24.77
N PRO A 395 -32.32 13.05 -24.64
CA PRO A 395 -32.46 13.70 -23.34
C PRO A 395 -33.50 13.01 -22.46
N ILE A 396 -33.22 12.96 -21.16
CA ILE A 396 -34.17 12.43 -20.18
C ILE A 396 -35.48 13.22 -20.28
N LYS A 397 -36.59 12.51 -20.46
CA LYS A 397 -37.94 13.09 -20.50
C LYS A 397 -38.87 12.34 -19.56
N LYS A 398 -39.97 12.97 -19.16
CA LYS A 398 -41.04 12.27 -18.45
C LYS A 398 -41.77 11.37 -19.43
N LYS A 399 -42.33 10.28 -18.91
CA LYS A 399 -43.21 9.40 -19.67
C LYS A 399 -44.51 10.13 -19.97
N ASP A 400 -44.94 10.08 -21.23
CA ASP A 400 -46.18 10.73 -21.65
C ASP A 400 -47.39 9.91 -21.18
N PHE A 401 -48.20 10.49 -20.31
CA PHE A 401 -49.49 9.91 -19.93
C PHE A 401 -50.58 10.40 -20.89
N ILE A 402 -50.53 9.91 -22.14
CA ILE A 402 -51.46 10.28 -23.21
C ILE A 402 -52.89 10.00 -22.75
N ASN A 403 -53.77 11.00 -22.88
CA ASN A 403 -55.17 10.95 -22.41
C ASN A 403 -55.30 10.65 -20.90
N GLY A 404 -54.25 10.81 -20.10
CA GLY A 404 -54.23 10.45 -18.68
C GLY A 404 -55.34 11.13 -17.88
N ASN A 405 -55.67 12.39 -18.16
CA ASN A 405 -56.78 13.08 -17.51
C ASN A 405 -58.13 12.40 -17.79
N VAL A 406 -58.35 11.95 -19.03
CA VAL A 406 -59.59 11.25 -19.41
C VAL A 406 -59.62 9.89 -18.72
N ILE A 407 -58.54 9.13 -18.78
CA ILE A 407 -58.48 7.77 -18.20
C ILE A 407 -58.63 7.82 -16.69
N VAL A 408 -57.89 8.71 -16.02
CA VAL A 408 -57.97 8.84 -14.56
C VAL A 408 -59.37 9.27 -14.16
N ASN A 409 -59.98 10.25 -14.82
CA ASN A 409 -61.30 10.75 -14.40
C ASN A 409 -62.46 9.85 -14.81
N SER A 410 -62.41 9.21 -15.98
CA SER A 410 -63.53 8.48 -16.57
C SER A 410 -63.42 6.96 -16.48
N ASN A 411 -62.22 6.39 -16.54
CA ASN A 411 -62.03 4.93 -16.55
C ASN A 411 -61.61 4.39 -15.19
N LEU A 412 -60.66 5.03 -14.51
CA LEU A 412 -60.28 4.60 -13.16
C LEU A 412 -61.41 4.90 -12.17
N ASP A 413 -61.68 3.97 -11.27
CA ASP A 413 -62.66 4.13 -10.20
C ASP A 413 -62.07 3.65 -8.88
N TYR A 414 -62.69 4.06 -7.78
CA TYR A 414 -62.29 3.67 -6.44
C TYR A 414 -63.54 3.40 -5.59
N ASN A 415 -63.37 2.59 -4.56
CA ASN A 415 -64.42 2.33 -3.60
C ASN A 415 -63.83 2.21 -2.20
N LEU A 416 -64.10 3.21 -1.35
CA LEU A 416 -63.57 3.26 0.02
C LEU A 416 -64.14 2.13 0.89
N GLN A 417 -65.42 1.80 0.72
CA GLN A 417 -66.06 0.69 1.46
C GLN A 417 -65.49 -0.67 1.07
N LYS A 418 -65.32 -0.94 -0.22
CA LYS A 418 -64.75 -2.20 -0.72
C LYS A 418 -63.22 -2.24 -0.64
N ARG A 419 -62.57 -1.09 -0.42
CA ARG A 419 -61.12 -0.91 -0.38
C ARG A 419 -60.44 -1.32 -1.69
N THR A 420 -61.02 -0.92 -2.81
CA THR A 420 -60.54 -1.27 -4.16
C THR A 420 -60.28 -0.06 -5.03
N ILE A 421 -59.33 -0.22 -5.96
CA ILE A 421 -59.17 0.62 -7.15
C ILE A 421 -59.47 -0.27 -8.36
N SER A 422 -60.29 0.19 -9.28
CA SER A 422 -60.68 -0.55 -10.49
C SER A 422 -60.55 0.30 -11.75
N ILE A 423 -60.62 -0.35 -12.89
CA ILE A 423 -60.76 0.29 -14.20
C ILE A 423 -62.03 -0.20 -14.87
N ASN A 424 -62.80 0.74 -15.41
CA ASN A 424 -64.11 0.56 -16.01
C ASN A 424 -64.08 0.93 -17.50
N GLY A 425 -65.14 0.51 -18.21
CA GLY A 425 -65.34 0.85 -19.62
C GLY A 425 -64.32 0.17 -20.55
N VAL A 426 -63.77 -0.97 -20.13
CA VAL A 426 -62.88 -1.77 -20.96
C VAL A 426 -63.73 -2.54 -21.98
N ASP A 427 -63.42 -2.41 -23.25
CA ASP A 427 -64.04 -3.14 -24.36
C ASP A 427 -62.98 -3.62 -25.36
N ALA A 428 -63.40 -4.39 -26.36
CA ALA A 428 -62.48 -4.94 -27.35
C ALA A 428 -61.72 -3.87 -28.16
N GLY A 429 -62.24 -2.64 -28.26
CA GLY A 429 -61.63 -1.54 -29.02
C GLY A 429 -60.59 -0.74 -28.25
N ASN A 430 -60.63 -0.72 -26.91
CA ASN A 430 -59.71 0.06 -26.08
C ASN A 430 -58.84 -0.77 -25.12
N LYS A 431 -59.11 -2.07 -24.98
CA LYS A 431 -58.47 -2.96 -24.00
C LYS A 431 -56.94 -2.95 -24.07
N GLU A 432 -56.36 -3.03 -25.27
CA GLU A 432 -54.90 -3.06 -25.43
C GLU A 432 -54.24 -1.74 -24.97
N ALA A 433 -54.81 -0.61 -25.36
CA ALA A 433 -54.32 0.71 -24.95
C ALA A 433 -54.39 0.90 -23.42
N LEU A 434 -55.51 0.51 -22.81
CA LEU A 434 -55.67 0.57 -21.35
C LEU A 434 -54.77 -0.43 -20.63
N GLN A 435 -54.54 -1.61 -21.19
CA GLN A 435 -53.62 -2.60 -20.62
C GLN A 435 -52.19 -2.05 -20.55
N ASN A 436 -51.71 -1.40 -21.62
CA ASN A 436 -50.38 -0.79 -21.64
C ASN A 436 -50.22 0.30 -20.57
N ILE A 437 -51.29 1.08 -20.33
CA ILE A 437 -51.31 2.09 -19.28
C ILE A 437 -51.31 1.46 -17.90
N VAL A 438 -52.13 0.44 -17.67
CA VAL A 438 -52.22 -0.28 -16.38
C VAL A 438 -50.91 -0.97 -16.02
N ASN A 439 -50.21 -1.56 -17.00
CA ASN A 439 -48.90 -2.20 -16.78
C ASN A 439 -47.87 -1.26 -16.14
N ASP A 440 -48.02 0.05 -16.37
CA ASP A 440 -47.14 1.08 -15.84
C ASP A 440 -47.81 1.97 -14.78
N LEU A 441 -49.06 1.70 -14.41
CA LEU A 441 -49.82 2.56 -13.52
C LEU A 441 -49.30 2.47 -12.09
N GLN A 442 -49.15 3.63 -11.47
CA GLN A 442 -48.91 3.79 -10.05
C GLN A 442 -50.00 4.64 -9.42
N TYR A 443 -50.32 4.37 -8.17
CA TYR A 443 -51.20 5.21 -7.38
C TYR A 443 -50.53 5.62 -6.06
N ARG A 444 -50.99 6.72 -5.49
CA ARG A 444 -50.58 7.19 -4.18
C ARG A 444 -51.76 7.86 -3.49
N ILE A 445 -51.83 7.72 -2.17
CA ILE A 445 -52.76 8.45 -1.33
C ILE A 445 -51.92 9.42 -0.49
N ASP A 446 -52.23 10.71 -0.59
CA ASP A 446 -51.50 11.80 0.04
C ASP A 446 -49.98 11.81 -0.28
N ASN A 447 -49.12 12.03 0.72
CA ASN A 447 -47.66 12.09 0.56
C ASN A 447 -46.95 10.74 0.80
N ASP A 448 -47.69 9.62 0.77
CA ASP A 448 -47.10 8.29 0.89
C ASP A 448 -46.19 7.93 -0.32
N ASN A 449 -45.63 6.73 -0.32
CA ASN A 449 -44.90 6.23 -1.47
C ASN A 449 -45.84 5.92 -2.65
N TRP A 450 -45.34 6.05 -3.87
CA TRP A 450 -46.04 5.56 -5.05
C TRP A 450 -46.07 4.03 -5.04
N ILE A 451 -47.27 3.46 -5.17
CA ILE A 451 -47.52 2.03 -5.17
C ILE A 451 -47.75 1.59 -6.62
N ASN A 452 -47.02 0.58 -7.07
CA ASN A 452 -47.26 -0.04 -8.37
C ASN A 452 -48.58 -0.80 -8.34
N VAL A 453 -49.36 -0.68 -9.41
CA VAL A 453 -50.43 -1.64 -9.66
C VAL A 453 -49.78 -2.96 -10.05
N ASP A 454 -50.12 -4.04 -9.35
CA ASP A 454 -49.65 -5.37 -9.70
C ASP A 454 -50.13 -5.75 -11.11
N TYR A 455 -49.44 -6.68 -11.75
CA TYR A 455 -49.83 -7.10 -13.10
C TYR A 455 -51.22 -7.75 -13.06
N VAL A 456 -52.19 -7.10 -13.71
CA VAL A 456 -53.57 -7.58 -13.87
C VAL A 456 -53.92 -7.57 -15.35
N THR A 457 -54.44 -8.69 -15.85
CA THR A 457 -55.00 -8.78 -17.21
C THR A 457 -56.41 -8.19 -17.23
N LEU A 458 -56.63 -7.19 -18.06
CA LEU A 458 -57.94 -6.53 -18.18
C LEU A 458 -58.98 -7.47 -18.81
N VAL A 459 -60.22 -7.40 -18.34
CA VAL A 459 -61.40 -8.07 -18.92
C VAL A 459 -62.40 -7.04 -19.42
N ASN A 460 -63.32 -7.44 -20.31
CA ASN A 460 -64.37 -6.54 -20.79
C ASN A 460 -65.26 -6.13 -19.60
N GLY A 461 -65.51 -4.83 -19.44
CA GLY A 461 -66.26 -4.25 -18.32
C GLY A 461 -65.35 -3.69 -17.22
N GLU A 462 -65.61 -4.08 -15.98
CA GLU A 462 -64.85 -3.67 -14.79
C GLU A 462 -63.73 -4.69 -14.48
N THR A 463 -62.53 -4.19 -14.19
CA THR A 463 -61.42 -4.99 -13.65
C THR A 463 -60.88 -4.35 -12.37
N ILE A 464 -60.76 -5.10 -11.28
CA ILE A 464 -60.14 -4.59 -10.04
C ILE A 464 -58.62 -4.64 -10.19
N LEU A 465 -57.98 -3.49 -9.97
CA LEU A 465 -56.54 -3.28 -10.10
C LEU A 465 -55.80 -3.46 -8.77
N ALA A 466 -56.43 -3.08 -7.66
CA ALA A 466 -55.86 -3.23 -6.32
C ALA A 466 -56.93 -3.57 -5.29
N PHE A 467 -56.59 -4.45 -4.35
CA PHE A 467 -57.44 -4.88 -3.23
C PHE A 467 -56.86 -4.43 -1.89
N ASN A 468 -57.70 -4.38 -0.86
CA ASN A 468 -57.32 -4.04 0.52
C ASN A 468 -56.59 -2.70 0.66
N VAL A 469 -56.85 -1.77 -0.27
CA VAL A 469 -56.22 -0.45 -0.30
C VAL A 469 -56.48 0.26 1.04
N ASN A 470 -55.41 0.76 1.65
CA ASN A 470 -55.49 1.50 2.90
C ASN A 470 -55.85 2.96 2.62
N PHE A 471 -57.14 3.23 2.41
CA PHE A 471 -57.61 4.60 2.19
C PHE A 471 -57.53 5.41 3.48
N VAL A 472 -56.85 6.55 3.41
CA VAL A 472 -56.76 7.57 4.44
C VAL A 472 -57.17 8.93 3.88
N ALA A 473 -57.34 9.92 4.75
CA ALA A 473 -57.65 11.28 4.32
C ALA A 473 -56.49 11.84 3.48
N GLY A 474 -56.80 12.49 2.36
CA GLY A 474 -55.80 13.08 1.46
C GLY A 474 -56.07 12.83 -0.02
N ASN A 475 -55.08 13.15 -0.86
CA ASN A 475 -55.21 13.12 -2.32
C ASN A 475 -54.91 11.74 -2.91
N LEU A 476 -55.90 11.09 -3.52
CA LEU A 476 -55.69 9.93 -4.38
C LEU A 476 -55.23 10.41 -5.77
N ALA A 477 -53.99 10.11 -6.14
CA ALA A 477 -53.40 10.50 -7.41
C ALA A 477 -52.80 9.29 -8.14
N PHE A 478 -52.72 9.41 -9.47
CA PHE A 478 -52.20 8.39 -10.38
C PHE A 478 -51.10 8.95 -11.26
N ARG A 479 -50.14 8.11 -11.65
CA ARG A 479 -49.13 8.43 -12.67
C ARG A 479 -48.65 7.16 -13.37
N LEU A 480 -47.88 7.29 -14.44
CA LEU A 480 -47.14 6.19 -15.04
C LEU A 480 -45.74 6.09 -14.42
N LYS A 481 -45.30 4.86 -14.12
CA LYS A 481 -43.93 4.55 -13.72
C LYS A 481 -42.99 4.84 -14.89
N GLY A 482 -41.82 5.39 -14.57
CA GLY A 482 -40.75 5.54 -15.55
C GLY A 482 -40.12 4.20 -15.91
N ASP A 483 -39.21 4.22 -16.87
CA ASP A 483 -38.43 3.08 -17.33
C ASP A 483 -36.94 3.43 -17.45
N GLU A 484 -36.15 2.60 -18.11
CA GLU A 484 -34.70 2.86 -18.29
C GLU A 484 -34.40 4.18 -19.02
N ASN A 485 -35.37 4.75 -19.75
CA ASN A 485 -35.19 5.93 -20.60
C ASN A 485 -36.02 7.14 -20.16
N THR A 486 -37.07 6.94 -19.37
CA THR A 486 -38.02 7.99 -19.02
C THR A 486 -38.26 8.09 -17.51
N LEU A 487 -38.41 9.33 -17.04
CA LEU A 487 -38.90 9.61 -15.69
C LEU A 487 -40.39 9.25 -15.59
N PRO A 488 -40.92 9.00 -14.38
CA PRO A 488 -42.35 8.87 -14.18
C PRO A 488 -43.13 10.06 -14.76
N SER A 489 -44.36 9.82 -15.21
CA SER A 489 -45.23 10.89 -15.71
C SER A 489 -45.59 11.87 -14.59
N ASP A 490 -46.12 13.03 -14.96
CA ASP A 490 -46.79 13.89 -14.00
C ASP A 490 -47.97 13.17 -13.34
N SER A 491 -48.21 13.50 -12.07
CA SER A 491 -49.31 12.94 -11.30
C SER A 491 -50.61 13.64 -11.63
N ILE A 492 -51.68 12.85 -11.74
CA ILE A 492 -53.04 13.31 -12.00
C ILE A 492 -53.89 13.01 -10.77
N LEU A 493 -54.51 14.04 -10.19
CA LEU A 493 -55.41 13.90 -9.05
C LEU A 493 -56.73 13.26 -9.50
N LYS A 494 -57.13 12.18 -8.84
CA LYS A 494 -58.45 11.55 -9.03
C LYS A 494 -59.48 12.09 -8.05
N TYR A 495 -59.13 12.13 -6.77
CA TYR A 495 -60.07 12.45 -5.71
C TYR A 495 -59.37 12.91 -4.44
N THR A 496 -59.98 13.81 -3.70
CA THR A 496 -59.55 14.18 -2.34
C THR A 496 -60.46 13.51 -1.32
N ILE A 497 -59.92 12.49 -0.65
CA ILE A 497 -60.60 11.74 0.39
C ILE A 497 -60.70 12.62 1.64
N LYS A 498 -61.94 12.90 2.07
CA LYS A 498 -62.20 13.70 3.26
C LYS A 498 -61.88 12.91 4.53
N ALA A 499 -61.50 13.64 5.59
CA ALA A 499 -61.33 13.07 6.91
C ALA A 499 -62.61 12.37 7.42
N PRO A 500 -62.47 11.33 8.27
CA PRO A 500 -63.62 10.72 8.95
C PRO A 500 -64.53 11.76 9.60
N ILE A 501 -65.84 11.60 9.43
CA ILE A 501 -66.83 12.42 10.13
C ILE A 501 -66.87 12.06 11.62
N SER A 502 -67.53 12.90 12.42
CA SER A 502 -67.70 12.66 13.86
C SER A 502 -68.37 11.32 14.15
N ALA A 503 -68.07 10.76 15.33
CA ALA A 503 -68.63 9.50 15.78
C ALA A 503 -70.18 9.55 15.82
N PRO A 504 -70.87 8.41 15.63
CA PRO A 504 -72.33 8.38 15.59
C PRO A 504 -72.93 8.83 16.92
N ASN A 505 -74.06 9.55 16.85
CA ASN A 505 -74.80 9.98 18.04
C ASN A 505 -75.75 8.87 18.50
N VAL A 506 -75.20 7.89 19.22
CA VAL A 506 -75.92 6.75 19.81
C VAL A 506 -75.56 6.60 21.29
N SER A 507 -76.47 6.03 22.06
CA SER A 507 -76.27 5.78 23.49
C SER A 507 -76.74 4.38 23.91
N VAL A 508 -76.32 3.95 25.10
CA VAL A 508 -76.76 2.70 25.73
C VAL A 508 -78.25 2.78 26.05
N GLY A 509 -78.97 1.72 25.76
CA GLY A 509 -80.39 1.52 26.07
C GLY A 509 -80.65 0.14 26.68
N PHE A 510 -81.88 -0.05 27.15
CA PHE A 510 -82.38 -1.32 27.65
C PHE A 510 -83.75 -1.61 27.03
N ASP A 511 -83.88 -2.74 26.34
CA ASP A 511 -85.15 -3.20 25.78
C ASP A 511 -85.91 -4.00 26.84
N LEU A 512 -86.89 -3.36 27.48
CA LEU A 512 -87.70 -3.97 28.54
C LEU A 512 -88.52 -5.16 28.04
N ALA A 513 -89.00 -5.14 26.79
CA ALA A 513 -89.87 -6.18 26.25
C ALA A 513 -89.09 -7.47 25.95
N LYS A 514 -87.88 -7.33 25.43
CA LYS A 514 -86.96 -8.46 25.17
C LYS A 514 -85.99 -8.76 26.30
N TYR A 515 -85.97 -7.91 27.32
CA TYR A 515 -85.16 -8.05 28.52
C TYR A 515 -83.66 -8.17 28.20
N ARG A 516 -83.12 -7.19 27.49
CA ARG A 516 -81.72 -7.17 27.05
C ARG A 516 -81.20 -5.75 26.88
N ASN A 517 -79.88 -5.62 26.75
CA ASN A 517 -79.25 -4.38 26.33
C ASN A 517 -79.59 -4.03 24.87
N SER A 518 -79.66 -2.74 24.58
CA SER A 518 -79.96 -2.22 23.24
C SER A 518 -79.22 -0.91 22.98
N ILE A 519 -79.22 -0.44 21.73
CA ILE A 519 -78.68 0.88 21.37
C ILE A 519 -79.84 1.83 21.06
N ASN A 520 -79.81 3.00 21.67
CA ASN A 520 -80.73 4.08 21.34
C ASN A 520 -80.19 4.88 20.14
N GLY A 521 -80.87 4.80 19.01
CA GLY A 521 -80.57 5.55 17.78
C GLY A 521 -80.77 4.73 16.50
N THR A 522 -80.38 5.29 15.36
CA THR A 522 -80.50 4.62 14.05
C THR A 522 -79.30 3.72 13.77
N ILE A 523 -79.52 2.40 13.69
CA ILE A 523 -78.45 1.39 13.55
C ILE A 523 -78.15 0.95 12.10
N THR A 524 -79.01 1.27 11.13
CA THR A 524 -78.95 0.74 9.75
C THR A 524 -77.68 1.11 8.96
N ASN A 525 -77.08 2.25 9.29
CA ASN A 525 -75.85 2.74 8.67
C ASN A 525 -74.62 2.55 9.57
N LEU A 526 -74.78 1.87 10.70
CA LEU A 526 -73.69 1.62 11.62
C LEU A 526 -73.03 0.29 11.30
N GLU A 527 -71.81 0.14 11.78
CA GLU A 527 -71.12 -1.12 11.99
C GLU A 527 -70.53 -1.11 13.39
N TYR A 528 -70.34 -2.29 13.96
CA TYR A 528 -69.88 -2.45 15.33
C TYR A 528 -68.79 -3.51 15.47
N SER A 529 -68.05 -3.46 16.58
CA SER A 529 -67.06 -4.46 16.94
C SER A 529 -67.01 -4.67 18.45
N PHE A 530 -66.72 -5.90 18.88
CA PHE A 530 -66.52 -6.24 20.30
C PHE A 530 -65.08 -6.00 20.79
N GLY A 531 -64.21 -5.44 19.93
CA GLY A 531 -62.85 -5.08 20.30
C GLY A 531 -62.34 -3.91 19.46
N PRO A 532 -61.34 -3.16 19.96
CA PRO A 532 -60.81 -1.99 19.24
C PRO A 532 -60.14 -2.35 17.91
N ASN A 533 -59.69 -3.61 17.77
CA ASN A 533 -59.10 -4.18 16.56
C ASN A 533 -59.90 -5.36 16.00
N GLY A 534 -61.15 -5.55 16.46
CA GLY A 534 -61.99 -6.66 16.03
C GLY A 534 -62.56 -6.46 14.62
N PRO A 535 -63.17 -7.51 14.03
CA PRO A 535 -63.91 -7.36 12.78
C PRO A 535 -65.09 -6.41 12.99
N TRP A 536 -65.44 -5.68 11.93
CA TRP A 536 -66.62 -4.81 11.90
C TRP A 536 -67.81 -5.61 11.35
N ILE A 537 -68.91 -5.62 12.10
CA ILE A 537 -70.14 -6.35 11.81
C ILE A 537 -71.23 -5.32 11.48
N ASP A 538 -72.11 -5.61 10.51
CA ASP A 538 -73.17 -4.68 10.13
C ASP A 538 -74.13 -4.42 11.30
N GLY A 539 -74.44 -3.14 11.54
CA GLY A 539 -75.25 -2.67 12.65
C GLY A 539 -76.67 -3.21 12.66
N VAL A 540 -77.18 -3.75 11.55
CA VAL A 540 -78.49 -4.43 11.52
C VAL A 540 -78.59 -5.63 12.47
N HIS A 541 -77.44 -6.19 12.89
CA HIS A 541 -77.39 -7.32 13.83
C HIS A 541 -77.33 -6.89 15.30
N LEU A 542 -77.12 -5.60 15.61
CA LEU A 542 -76.99 -5.11 17.00
C LEU A 542 -78.21 -5.46 17.87
N ASP A 543 -79.40 -5.46 17.28
CA ASP A 543 -80.65 -5.79 17.98
C ASP A 543 -80.84 -7.30 18.24
N SER A 544 -79.93 -8.17 17.81
CA SER A 544 -79.97 -9.60 18.16
C SER A 544 -78.82 -10.03 19.06
N GLU A 545 -77.83 -9.17 19.28
CA GLU A 545 -76.65 -9.49 20.09
C GLU A 545 -76.95 -9.40 21.59
N ASP A 546 -76.24 -10.24 22.36
CA ASP A 546 -76.14 -10.09 23.81
C ASP A 546 -75.02 -9.11 24.15
N LEU A 547 -75.37 -7.82 24.22
CA LEU A 547 -74.39 -6.76 24.42
C LEU A 547 -73.92 -6.73 25.88
N ALA A 548 -72.65 -7.06 26.13
CA ALA A 548 -72.01 -6.93 27.42
C ALA A 548 -70.57 -6.39 27.27
N GLY A 549 -70.18 -5.47 28.16
CA GLY A 549 -68.86 -4.83 28.11
C GLY A 549 -68.76 -3.76 27.01
N ASN A 550 -67.55 -3.55 26.49
CA ASN A 550 -67.27 -2.50 25.51
C ASN A 550 -67.69 -2.91 24.09
N VAL A 551 -68.52 -2.08 23.46
CA VAL A 551 -68.93 -2.20 22.07
C VAL A 551 -68.50 -0.93 21.34
N TYR A 552 -67.73 -1.10 20.26
CA TYR A 552 -67.21 -0.03 19.44
C TYR A 552 -68.12 0.15 18.23
N VAL A 553 -68.65 1.36 18.00
CA VAL A 553 -69.65 1.63 16.97
C VAL A 553 -69.19 2.79 16.10
N ARG A 554 -69.38 2.69 14.78
CA ARG A 554 -69.14 3.79 13.85
C ARG A 554 -70.13 3.74 12.68
N THR A 555 -70.29 4.85 11.97
CA THR A 555 -71.00 4.86 10.69
C THR A 555 -70.13 4.17 9.65
N LYS A 556 -70.70 3.19 8.93
CA LYS A 556 -69.98 2.41 7.92
C LYS A 556 -69.52 3.27 6.76
N ALA A 557 -68.37 2.91 6.17
CA ALA A 557 -67.89 3.56 4.97
C ALA A 557 -68.88 3.38 3.81
N ASN A 558 -68.87 4.30 2.85
CA ASN A 558 -69.53 4.12 1.56
C ASN A 558 -68.51 4.29 0.42
N LYS A 559 -68.96 4.34 -0.84
CA LYS A 559 -68.07 4.47 -2.00
C LYS A 559 -67.07 5.63 -1.86
N ASN A 560 -67.53 6.78 -1.34
CA ASN A 560 -66.79 8.05 -1.37
C ASN A 560 -66.42 8.60 0.01
N THR A 561 -66.86 7.98 1.10
CA THR A 561 -66.56 8.45 2.47
C THR A 561 -65.94 7.35 3.32
N LEU A 562 -64.89 7.72 4.06
CA LEU A 562 -64.30 6.89 5.10
C LEU A 562 -65.34 6.56 6.19
N PRO A 563 -65.15 5.48 6.95
CA PRO A 563 -65.97 5.24 8.12
C PRO A 563 -65.80 6.41 9.11
N SER A 564 -66.83 6.69 9.93
CA SER A 564 -66.73 7.75 10.93
C SER A 564 -65.70 7.43 12.01
N LEU A 565 -65.40 8.42 12.86
CA LEU A 565 -64.75 8.16 14.14
C LEU A 565 -65.57 7.14 14.96
N VAL A 566 -64.87 6.41 15.83
CA VAL A 566 -65.45 5.35 16.66
C VAL A 566 -66.06 5.93 17.93
N LYS A 567 -67.26 5.50 18.27
CA LYS A 567 -67.91 5.69 19.58
C LYS A 567 -67.80 4.40 20.38
N THR A 568 -67.24 4.47 21.58
CA THR A 568 -67.28 3.34 22.53
C THR A 568 -68.52 3.44 23.41
N LEU A 569 -69.27 2.35 23.51
CA LEU A 569 -70.41 2.18 24.42
C LEU A 569 -70.09 1.06 25.41
N GLU A 570 -70.34 1.29 26.69
CA GLU A 570 -70.09 0.30 27.75
C GLU A 570 -71.43 -0.23 28.29
N PHE A 571 -71.64 -1.54 28.12
CA PHE A 571 -72.86 -2.23 28.52
C PHE A 571 -72.65 -3.01 29.82
N THR A 572 -73.51 -2.76 30.82
CA THR A 572 -73.56 -3.59 32.02
C THR A 572 -74.29 -4.89 31.70
N PRO A 573 -73.78 -6.08 32.12
CA PRO A 573 -74.49 -7.34 31.94
C PRO A 573 -75.90 -7.30 32.54
N VAL A 574 -76.88 -7.80 31.80
CA VAL A 574 -78.29 -7.80 32.23
C VAL A 574 -78.50 -8.85 33.33
N LEU A 575 -78.86 -8.40 34.53
CA LEU A 575 -79.26 -9.31 35.60
C LEU A 575 -80.60 -9.98 35.29
N ASN A 576 -80.69 -11.30 35.40
CA ASN A 576 -81.95 -12.03 35.26
C ASN A 576 -82.76 -12.00 36.56
N LEU A 577 -83.56 -10.95 36.77
CA LEU A 577 -84.38 -10.79 37.97
C LEU A 577 -85.52 -11.81 38.07
N LYS A 578 -85.92 -12.47 36.97
CA LYS A 578 -87.03 -13.46 36.99
C LYS A 578 -86.74 -14.70 37.84
N THR A 579 -85.47 -14.93 38.20
CA THR A 579 -85.09 -16.02 39.11
C THR A 579 -85.36 -15.69 40.58
N ILE A 580 -85.62 -14.42 40.90
CA ILE A 580 -85.82 -13.95 42.26
C ILE A 580 -87.23 -14.30 42.73
N ASN A 581 -87.31 -14.99 43.85
CA ASN A 581 -88.57 -15.44 44.44
C ASN A 581 -88.68 -14.98 45.89
N LEU A 582 -89.91 -14.65 46.31
CA LEU A 582 -90.21 -14.35 47.70
C LEU A 582 -90.37 -15.65 48.51
N SER A 583 -89.56 -15.82 49.55
CA SER A 583 -89.73 -16.89 50.54
C SER A 583 -90.67 -16.42 51.66
N THR A 584 -91.83 -17.07 51.77
CA THR A 584 -92.83 -16.76 52.80
C THR A 584 -92.73 -17.61 54.07
N HIS A 585 -91.90 -18.67 54.01
CA HIS A 585 -91.73 -19.66 55.07
C HIS A 585 -90.69 -19.28 56.13
N ILE A 586 -89.93 -18.20 55.90
CA ILE A 586 -88.87 -17.70 56.79
C ILE A 586 -89.27 -16.32 57.35
N LYS A 587 -88.73 -15.97 58.53
CA LYS A 587 -88.98 -14.74 59.28
C LYS A 587 -87.64 -14.12 59.69
N PRO A 588 -87.28 -12.90 59.25
CA PRO A 588 -88.00 -12.06 58.27
C PRO A 588 -88.21 -12.75 56.92
N LEU A 589 -89.25 -12.34 56.20
CA LEU A 589 -89.47 -12.71 54.79
C LEU A 589 -88.22 -12.36 53.99
N GLU A 590 -87.87 -13.14 52.96
CA GLU A 590 -86.65 -12.90 52.19
C GLU A 590 -86.85 -13.09 50.69
N LEU A 591 -86.05 -12.37 49.90
CA LEU A 591 -85.90 -12.60 48.46
C LEU A 591 -84.73 -13.56 48.24
N ASN A 592 -84.98 -14.69 47.57
CA ASN A 592 -83.99 -15.72 47.30
C ASN A 592 -83.21 -15.43 46.01
N GLY A 593 -81.91 -15.68 46.02
CA GLY A 593 -81.03 -15.59 44.85
C GLY A 593 -80.63 -14.17 44.44
N THR A 594 -80.71 -13.21 45.35
CA THR A 594 -80.36 -11.81 45.12
C THR A 594 -78.85 -11.58 45.06
N THR A 595 -78.43 -10.48 44.43
CA THR A 595 -77.04 -10.01 44.44
C THR A 595 -76.95 -8.59 44.98
N THR A 596 -75.74 -8.16 45.35
CA THR A 596 -75.50 -6.77 45.81
C THR A 596 -75.76 -5.68 44.77
N GLN A 597 -75.88 -6.02 43.48
CA GLN A 597 -76.28 -5.08 42.42
C GLN A 597 -77.81 -4.92 42.33
N MET A 598 -78.58 -5.80 42.97
CA MET A 598 -80.03 -5.67 43.03
C MET A 598 -80.44 -4.76 44.18
N GLU A 599 -81.59 -4.12 44.02
CA GLU A 599 -82.24 -3.39 45.09
C GLU A 599 -83.74 -3.68 45.05
N TYR A 600 -84.37 -3.71 46.23
CA TYR A 600 -85.79 -4.00 46.38
C TYR A 600 -86.53 -2.84 47.03
N ARG A 601 -87.83 -2.76 46.84
CA ARG A 601 -88.69 -1.88 47.63
C ARG A 601 -90.04 -2.52 47.91
N ILE A 602 -90.66 -2.07 48.99
CA ILE A 602 -91.98 -2.53 49.42
C ILE A 602 -92.94 -1.34 49.35
N ASN A 603 -94.13 -1.55 48.78
CA ASN A 603 -95.22 -0.56 48.69
C ASN A 603 -94.80 0.80 48.10
N GLY A 604 -93.82 0.81 47.18
CA GLY A 604 -93.33 2.04 46.56
C GLY A 604 -92.43 2.90 47.44
N ALA A 605 -91.94 2.38 48.57
CA ALA A 605 -90.93 3.04 49.41
C ALA A 605 -89.59 3.25 48.69
N GLU A 606 -88.61 3.86 49.36
CA GLU A 606 -87.25 3.97 48.84
C GLU A 606 -86.63 2.60 48.55
N TRP A 607 -85.78 2.55 47.53
CA TRP A 607 -85.06 1.34 47.15
C TRP A 607 -84.01 1.00 48.21
N LYS A 608 -84.01 -0.27 48.64
CA LYS A 608 -83.09 -0.82 49.62
C LYS A 608 -82.14 -1.80 48.93
N PRO A 609 -80.84 -1.78 49.25
CA PRO A 609 -79.88 -2.71 48.64
C PRO A 609 -80.18 -4.15 49.04
N CYS A 610 -79.95 -5.07 48.11
CA CYS A 610 -80.00 -6.49 48.38
C CYS A 610 -78.66 -7.02 48.94
N SER A 611 -78.74 -8.13 49.67
CA SER A 611 -77.59 -8.95 50.06
C SER A 611 -77.30 -10.02 49.00
N GLU A 612 -76.07 -10.53 48.99
CA GLU A 612 -75.69 -11.67 48.14
C GLU A 612 -76.31 -12.98 48.67
N GLY A 613 -76.94 -13.76 47.80
CA GLY A 613 -77.67 -14.97 48.19
C GLY A 613 -79.11 -14.67 48.54
N ASN A 614 -79.44 -14.51 49.83
CA ASN A 614 -80.80 -14.21 50.27
C ASN A 614 -80.85 -12.83 50.93
N THR A 615 -81.85 -12.01 50.56
CA THR A 615 -82.07 -10.69 51.15
C THR A 615 -83.25 -10.73 52.10
N GLN A 616 -82.98 -10.56 53.39
CA GLN A 616 -84.01 -10.34 54.39
C GLN A 616 -84.72 -9.00 54.16
N LEU A 617 -86.04 -9.04 54.11
CA LEU A 617 -86.88 -7.89 53.82
C LEU A 617 -87.16 -7.09 55.10
N LYS A 618 -87.00 -5.77 54.98
CA LYS A 618 -87.27 -4.82 56.05
C LYS A 618 -88.41 -3.88 55.67
N ARG A 619 -89.22 -3.52 56.66
CA ARG A 619 -90.24 -2.47 56.57
C ARG A 619 -89.59 -1.11 56.35
N MET A 620 -90.42 -0.08 56.13
CA MET A 620 -89.96 1.30 55.90
C MET A 620 -89.18 1.85 57.10
N ASP A 621 -89.52 1.44 58.33
CA ASP A 621 -88.87 1.80 59.59
C ASP A 621 -87.65 0.93 59.95
N ASP A 622 -87.14 0.14 58.99
CA ASP A 622 -86.04 -0.82 59.13
C ASP A 622 -86.28 -2.01 60.07
N SER A 623 -87.50 -2.18 60.58
CA SER A 623 -87.89 -3.40 61.30
C SER A 623 -88.09 -4.59 60.35
N ASP A 624 -87.94 -5.81 60.86
CA ASP A 624 -88.08 -7.05 60.09
C ASP A 624 -89.49 -7.24 59.52
N LEU A 625 -89.59 -7.50 58.22
CA LEU A 625 -90.86 -7.81 57.57
C LEU A 625 -91.23 -9.28 57.81
N ASN A 626 -92.03 -9.55 58.83
CA ASN A 626 -92.39 -10.92 59.21
C ASN A 626 -93.67 -11.45 58.56
N ASP A 627 -94.52 -10.61 57.95
CA ASP A 627 -95.78 -11.05 57.35
C ASP A 627 -96.19 -10.16 56.18
N LEU A 628 -97.07 -10.69 55.32
CA LEU A 628 -97.54 -10.02 54.10
C LEU A 628 -98.83 -9.21 54.31
N SER A 629 -99.42 -9.18 55.52
CA SER A 629 -100.74 -8.55 55.73
C SER A 629 -100.76 -7.04 55.44
N VAL A 630 -99.57 -6.41 55.47
CA VAL A 630 -99.35 -4.98 55.23
C VAL A 630 -98.63 -4.69 53.91
N VAL A 631 -98.43 -5.70 53.05
CA VAL A 631 -97.69 -5.58 51.80
C VAL A 631 -98.65 -5.60 50.61
N ASN A 632 -98.66 -4.50 49.85
CA ASN A 632 -99.38 -4.34 48.59
C ASN A 632 -98.49 -4.62 47.37
N LYS A 633 -97.16 -4.49 47.48
CA LYS A 633 -96.25 -4.69 46.35
C LYS A 633 -94.81 -4.89 46.83
N ILE A 634 -94.10 -5.85 46.25
CA ILE A 634 -92.64 -5.96 46.36
C ILE A 634 -92.05 -5.92 44.96
N GLU A 635 -91.14 -4.98 44.75
CA GLU A 635 -90.41 -4.81 43.50
C GLU A 635 -88.93 -5.07 43.73
N ILE A 636 -88.27 -5.64 42.74
CA ILE A 636 -86.81 -5.72 42.68
C ILE A 636 -86.34 -5.16 41.34
N ARG A 637 -85.23 -4.43 41.35
CA ARG A 637 -84.60 -3.91 40.15
C ARG A 637 -83.09 -4.06 40.19
N ASP A 638 -82.48 -3.91 39.02
CA ASP A 638 -81.05 -3.72 38.88
C ASP A 638 -80.69 -2.25 39.18
N SER A 639 -79.79 -2.02 40.16
CA SER A 639 -79.34 -0.68 40.54
C SER A 639 -78.46 0.01 39.49
N LYS A 640 -77.86 -0.74 38.57
CA LYS A 640 -77.09 -0.19 37.44
C LYS A 640 -77.94 -0.03 36.18
N GLN A 641 -79.08 -0.69 36.12
CA GLN A 641 -80.00 -0.66 34.99
C GLN A 641 -81.44 -0.52 35.47
N HIS A 642 -81.84 0.65 35.99
CA HIS A 642 -83.15 0.82 36.65
C HIS A 642 -84.38 0.43 35.80
N GLY A 643 -84.25 0.42 34.47
CA GLY A 643 -85.30 -0.09 33.58
C GLY A 643 -85.56 -1.60 33.73
N ASN A 644 -84.56 -2.37 34.15
CA ASN A 644 -84.68 -3.76 34.54
C ASN A 644 -85.31 -3.85 35.95
N THR A 645 -86.63 -3.75 36.02
CA THR A 645 -87.43 -3.87 37.25
C THR A 645 -88.51 -4.94 37.07
N ILE A 646 -88.72 -5.78 38.08
CA ILE A 646 -89.85 -6.72 38.12
C ILE A 646 -90.63 -6.58 39.44
N ILE A 647 -91.88 -7.06 39.40
CA ILE A 647 -92.72 -7.20 40.58
C ILE A 647 -92.59 -8.65 41.06
N VAL A 648 -92.05 -8.87 42.26
CA VAL A 648 -91.88 -10.21 42.84
C VAL A 648 -93.12 -10.61 43.65
N TYR A 649 -93.84 -9.63 44.19
CA TYR A 649 -95.12 -9.83 44.87
C TYR A 649 -96.07 -8.69 44.48
N PRO A 650 -97.24 -9.00 43.88
CA PRO A 650 -98.18 -8.02 43.36
C PRO A 650 -99.06 -7.36 44.42
#